data_AF-A0A524CIS6-F1
#
_entry.id   AF-A0A524CIS6-F1
#
_cell.length_a   1.000
_cell.length_b   1.000
_cell.length_c   1.000
_cell.angle_alpha   90.00
_cell.angle_beta   90.00
_cell.angle_gamma   90.00
#
_symmetry.space_group_name_H-M   'P 1'
#
loop_
_entity.id
_entity.type
_entity.pdbx_description
1 polymer ?
#
loop_
_entity_poly.entity_id
_entity_poly.type
_entity_poly.pdbx_seq_one_letter_code
_entity_poly.pdbx_strand_id
1 'polypeptide(L)'
;METAIDFHDFGVKLLKDKNDLETSFNSLISSLEKDLSIKPLRSKITIKISTTKFPINDIFSLGVQREIRNNRLNLKISSHYKEFILFILLREAYYCFLPIEALDIKKIKNYVNSVIEIKLEDHPTIERWKPFIRKQIVDKEYIDKYGRIDKFFKSNQDVSETPIEFFFKYLRENINAINEDDDLYDILFKEYWFKISRNLYNDEIIETIRIITKIFYRVKVFTSLSEYYNLFIKFKRNGFINTELSLRKFRKNLSWLKKYSYVAPNYSVFYKVLNMRSYVLLIQFHPYFSKSKRKIKRILDHFPFLHYTRIEHNSFALSVVGYVILPKKYKQDLISCLKQIKAERYVLNIRLININQSENNLNLNYFREFHDRELIMNLEHPNYDKKYEITKKENRVHSGDIISPSPIEFLILDRVRYYSITGFGFERERKILNQLKADFLDEILSQASLIKELRKDLQILQRKPNSKKKLLNLLNLLSNSSVFHIKESVDSIIDFGDFLEEIIEKNNIKNIQELKKFKQKTKIDLYTNLLNNKKTEHLFNEKLLPKLFKNRKKFKEIIKSHTFFSNLLKNFFELKIFNLNIIKKIIENEDLISTLFLGKQEKMKNMHNKYKIQDITLKKIRNIINKFLETNPPIIYPYLTSTISTAVFAKYNLFIILKDKPKIREKINQIKYLFPRSIYIKGEDLITDKSLIYLDIFLPNLSLSEKETLFSILTNTFKKDIIQVLRLNSHGIMKAFSLKDYYDFDNNCYFYTEDLFSQFTLYIKNVLKSYAHIIFKSKNHQNKPVFGLNKKGLNLDEMAKITLKHKSRINLDFNRQKIQDLADFNNNFHKYLYDLEKIQKIKRSEFFNIYIQSIKFIPKFQQFGFSNYLFWCKTTDINSIKLRSLFTNSFLDIKIPAEIDPNCSSFLISYLFPFRAPNTSYINWLHKTKHLFIEYFLISITKTFQIVQFNRNLTSKGWDLKAENFISFAKNVIFEKIRDINHSYIKRYSLETVSDVKYGPETKEFKSLQDIFSYKPVDLKSFLFRKKYSKIDSFELLYSKSLIFPYIELKNLGFKEIVYIFIPNTNPKKLDSLINIFSFFNYCFLYEVEGDYYLDGMFDIKNCRQGIFIKLFLPDCAIHEFYNAFYEIFTLLGINNYAIFHDLIDGKALLKKAYGDLDFLNQYNPLTNLQWSETDKKWINIKLLDEKFN
;
A
#
# COMPACT_ATOMS: atom_id res chain seq x y z
N MET A 1 14.44 -22.03 29.75
CA MET A 1 15.16 -21.68 30.99
C MET A 1 14.78 -20.26 31.33
N GLU A 2 13.97 -20.13 32.37
CA GLU A 2 13.32 -18.89 32.81
C GLU A 2 14.28 -18.07 33.69
N THR A 3 14.59 -16.84 33.27
CA THR A 3 15.01 -15.77 34.18
C THR A 3 13.99 -14.66 34.05
N ALA A 4 12.79 -14.87 34.60
CA ALA A 4 11.83 -13.79 34.77
C ALA A 4 12.32 -12.93 35.95
N ILE A 5 12.57 -11.64 35.70
CA ILE A 5 12.78 -10.67 36.79
C ILE A 5 11.55 -10.70 37.68
N ASP A 6 11.71 -11.00 38.95
CA ASP A 6 10.67 -10.72 39.92
C ASP A 6 10.66 -9.20 40.19
N PHE A 7 9.80 -8.48 39.46
CA PHE A 7 9.66 -7.04 39.59
C PHE A 7 9.17 -6.62 40.98
N HIS A 8 8.60 -7.55 41.76
CA HIS A 8 8.26 -7.34 43.16
C HIS A 8 9.52 -7.20 44.03
N ASP A 9 10.46 -8.13 43.93
CA ASP A 9 11.74 -8.08 44.66
C ASP A 9 12.62 -6.89 44.25
N PHE A 10 12.59 -6.53 42.96
CA PHE A 10 13.27 -5.34 42.45
C PHE A 10 12.70 -4.06 43.08
N GLY A 11 11.37 -3.91 43.16
CA GLY A 11 10.70 -2.76 43.76
C GLY A 11 10.92 -2.64 45.27
N VAL A 12 10.95 -3.77 45.98
CA VAL A 12 11.20 -3.83 47.43
C VAL A 12 12.65 -3.45 47.77
N LYS A 13 13.65 -3.90 46.99
CA LYS A 13 15.06 -3.47 47.15
C LYS A 13 15.26 -1.97 46.91
N LEU A 14 14.62 -1.43 45.87
CA LEU A 14 14.76 -0.03 45.45
C LEU A 14 14.21 1.00 46.46
N LEU A 15 13.26 0.60 47.30
CA LEU A 15 12.65 1.47 48.31
C LEU A 15 13.40 1.47 49.65
N LYS A 16 14.28 0.49 49.88
CA LYS A 16 14.99 0.29 51.16
C LYS A 16 16.37 0.95 51.20
N ASP A 17 17.06 1.14 50.08
CA ASP A 17 18.41 1.70 50.07
C ASP A 17 18.62 2.83 49.04
N LYS A 18 18.86 4.06 49.52
CA LYS A 18 19.03 5.25 48.66
C LYS A 18 20.37 5.29 47.93
N ASN A 19 21.38 4.57 48.44
CA ASN A 19 22.75 4.60 47.92
C ASN A 19 23.00 3.62 46.76
N ASP A 20 22.03 2.77 46.40
CA ASP A 20 22.22 1.67 45.44
C ASP A 20 21.30 1.77 44.18
N LEU A 21 20.73 2.96 43.95
CA LEU A 21 19.76 3.23 42.87
C LEU A 21 20.37 3.14 41.47
N GLU A 22 21.62 3.60 41.29
CA GLU A 22 22.33 3.55 40.02
C GLU A 22 22.74 2.11 39.66
N THR A 23 23.26 1.35 40.65
CA THR A 23 23.57 -0.08 40.50
C THR A 23 22.33 -0.91 40.17
N SER A 24 21.23 -0.66 40.88
CA SER A 24 19.95 -1.34 40.64
C SER A 24 19.41 -1.03 39.24
N PHE A 25 19.53 0.23 38.78
CA PHE A 25 19.10 0.60 37.44
C PHE A 25 19.97 -0.02 36.33
N ASN A 26 21.28 -0.10 36.53
CA ASN A 26 22.19 -0.76 35.59
C ASN A 26 21.94 -2.29 35.53
N SER A 27 21.58 -2.91 36.66
CA SER A 27 21.13 -4.30 36.70
C SER A 27 19.82 -4.50 35.93
N LEU A 28 18.85 -3.58 36.08
CA LEU A 28 17.61 -3.59 35.32
C LEU A 28 17.86 -3.50 33.81
N ILE A 29 18.75 -2.60 33.37
CA ILE A 29 19.13 -2.50 31.95
C ILE A 29 19.78 -3.79 31.46
N SER A 30 20.70 -4.37 32.23
CA SER A 30 21.37 -5.62 31.87
C SER A 30 20.38 -6.78 31.73
N SER A 31 19.33 -6.80 32.55
CA SER A 31 18.27 -7.79 32.43
C SER A 31 17.35 -7.53 31.25
N LEU A 32 16.99 -6.26 30.99
CA LEU A 32 16.23 -5.88 29.80
C LEU A 32 16.99 -6.17 28.50
N GLU A 33 18.32 -6.07 28.49
CA GLU A 33 19.17 -6.44 27.35
C GLU A 33 19.01 -7.93 27.00
N LYS A 34 18.94 -8.81 28.02
CA LYS A 34 18.66 -10.24 27.83
C LYS A 34 17.23 -10.46 27.36
N ASP A 35 16.25 -9.85 28.01
CA ASP A 35 14.82 -9.96 27.65
C ASP A 35 14.55 -9.50 26.21
N LEU A 36 15.16 -8.39 25.78
CA LEU A 36 14.92 -7.80 24.46
C LEU A 36 15.85 -8.36 23.37
N SER A 37 16.89 -9.11 23.75
CA SER A 37 17.95 -9.60 22.86
C SER A 37 18.60 -8.48 22.02
N ILE A 38 18.80 -7.30 22.62
CA ILE A 38 19.41 -6.12 21.99
C ILE A 38 20.20 -5.31 23.01
N LYS A 39 21.37 -4.80 22.64
CA LYS A 39 22.21 -3.96 23.53
C LYS A 39 21.58 -2.59 23.77
N PRO A 40 21.67 -1.96 24.95
CA PRO A 40 21.18 -0.60 25.17
C PRO A 40 21.93 0.41 24.29
N LEU A 41 21.21 1.39 23.73
CA LEU A 41 21.82 2.49 22.96
C LEU A 41 22.51 3.51 23.88
N ARG A 42 22.06 3.58 25.14
CA ARG A 42 22.58 4.44 26.20
C ARG A 42 22.88 3.59 27.42
N SER A 43 24.17 3.43 27.73
CA SER A 43 24.64 2.62 28.86
C SER A 43 25.24 3.45 30.02
N LYS A 44 25.53 4.74 29.79
CA LYS A 44 26.06 5.64 30.83
C LYS A 44 24.94 6.48 31.41
N ILE A 45 24.51 6.19 32.63
CA ILE A 45 23.31 6.78 33.22
C ILE A 45 23.61 7.24 34.64
N THR A 46 23.23 8.47 34.98
CA THR A 46 23.30 8.96 36.37
C THR A 46 21.89 9.27 36.87
N ILE A 47 21.59 8.87 38.10
CA ILE A 47 20.25 9.05 38.69
C ILE A 47 20.38 9.88 39.96
N LYS A 48 19.56 10.93 40.08
CA LYS A 48 19.46 11.77 41.28
C LYS A 48 18.01 11.89 41.73
N ILE A 49 17.74 11.72 43.02
CA ILE A 49 16.44 12.05 43.60
C ILE A 49 16.42 13.55 43.92
N SER A 50 15.39 14.25 43.45
CA SER A 50 15.13 15.64 43.79
C SER A 50 13.91 15.75 44.71
N THR A 51 13.98 16.64 45.70
CA THR A 51 12.84 17.01 46.53
C THR A 51 11.88 17.96 45.82
N THR A 52 12.27 18.56 44.69
CA THR A 52 11.43 19.50 43.96
C THR A 52 10.29 18.78 43.23
N LYS A 53 9.08 19.34 43.29
CA LYS A 53 7.95 18.87 42.50
C LYS A 53 8.10 19.39 41.08
N PHE A 54 8.24 18.49 40.11
CA PHE A 54 8.32 18.90 38.71
C PHE A 54 6.92 19.24 38.17
N PRO A 55 6.79 20.31 37.37
CA PRO A 55 5.54 20.64 36.70
C PRO A 55 5.17 19.54 35.70
N ILE A 56 3.89 19.16 35.69
CA ILE A 56 3.36 18.16 34.74
C ILE A 56 3.08 18.88 33.42
N ASN A 57 4.11 19.02 32.59
CA ASN A 57 3.95 19.54 31.23
C ASN A 57 3.56 18.43 30.24
N ASP A 58 3.98 17.20 30.53
CA ASP A 58 3.72 16.00 29.74
C ASP A 58 3.66 14.77 30.66
N ILE A 59 2.66 13.91 30.44
CA ILE A 59 2.42 12.66 31.18
C ILE A 59 3.57 11.66 31.03
N PHE A 60 4.23 11.64 29.86
CA PHE A 60 5.38 10.77 29.64
C PHE A 60 6.64 11.27 30.34
N SER A 61 6.60 12.46 30.93
CA SER A 61 7.66 13.05 31.76
C SER A 61 7.27 13.15 33.23
N LEU A 62 6.17 12.50 33.64
CA LEU A 62 5.72 12.49 35.02
C LEU A 62 6.86 12.05 35.95
N GLY A 63 7.14 12.90 36.94
CA GLY A 63 8.12 12.64 38.00
C GLY A 63 9.58 12.65 37.58
N VAL A 64 9.93 12.99 36.33
CA VAL A 64 11.32 12.93 35.83
C VAL A 64 11.71 14.16 35.02
N GLN A 65 12.91 14.68 35.26
CA GLN A 65 13.63 15.55 34.32
C GLN A 65 14.80 14.78 33.70
N ARG A 66 14.95 14.91 32.38
CA ARG A 66 15.98 14.22 31.60
C ARG A 66 16.93 15.24 31.01
N GLU A 67 18.22 14.94 31.08
CA GLU A 67 19.25 15.72 30.39
C GLU A 67 20.23 14.76 29.73
N ILE A 68 20.42 14.90 28.42
CA ILE A 68 21.35 14.08 27.64
C ILE A 68 22.55 14.95 27.28
N ARG A 69 23.75 14.59 27.76
CA ARG A 69 25.02 15.25 27.41
C ARG A 69 26.08 14.20 27.10
N ASN A 70 26.77 14.32 25.97
CA ASN A 70 27.89 13.45 25.58
C ASN A 70 27.58 11.94 25.71
N ASN A 71 26.40 11.52 25.24
CA ASN A 71 25.90 10.14 25.33
C ASN A 71 25.72 9.60 26.76
N ARG A 72 25.68 10.48 27.77
CA ARG A 72 25.26 10.19 29.15
C ARG A 72 23.82 10.67 29.38
N LEU A 73 22.99 9.81 29.98
CA LEU A 73 21.62 10.13 30.38
C LEU A 73 21.60 10.50 31.86
N ASN A 74 21.30 11.76 32.17
CA ASN A 74 21.12 12.23 33.54
C ASN A 74 19.63 12.31 33.86
N LEU A 75 19.19 11.52 34.84
CA LEU A 75 17.80 11.44 35.29
C LEU A 75 17.69 12.10 36.67
N LYS A 76 16.82 13.10 36.79
CA LYS A 76 16.38 13.62 38.09
C LYS A 76 14.95 13.15 38.36
N ILE A 77 14.73 12.38 39.42
CA ILE A 77 13.42 11.82 39.79
C ILE A 77 12.87 12.59 40.99
N SER A 78 11.63 13.09 40.90
CA SER A 78 10.99 13.83 41.99
C SER A 78 10.46 12.88 43.07
N SER A 79 10.80 13.16 44.33
CA SER A 79 10.31 12.41 45.50
C SER A 79 8.78 12.48 45.67
N HIS A 80 8.12 13.46 45.06
CA HIS A 80 6.67 13.63 45.11
C HIS A 80 5.90 12.55 44.34
N TYR A 81 6.58 11.79 43.48
CA TYR A 81 6.00 10.68 42.71
C TYR A 81 6.58 9.33 43.16
N LYS A 82 7.05 9.23 44.43
CA LYS A 82 7.66 8.01 44.98
C LYS A 82 6.76 6.77 44.87
N GLU A 83 5.44 6.94 44.96
CA GLU A 83 4.48 5.84 44.79
C GLU A 83 4.49 5.22 43.38
N PHE A 84 4.96 5.96 42.37
CA PHE A 84 5.07 5.50 40.98
C PHE A 84 6.52 5.28 40.52
N ILE A 85 7.47 5.24 41.46
CA ILE A 85 8.91 5.20 41.13
C ILE A 85 9.29 3.97 40.29
N LEU A 86 8.66 2.82 40.55
CA LEU A 86 8.88 1.58 39.78
C LEU A 86 8.50 1.77 38.30
N PHE A 87 7.33 2.39 38.06
CA PHE A 87 6.86 2.69 36.71
C PHE A 87 7.82 3.65 36.00
N ILE A 88 8.20 4.72 36.71
CA ILE A 88 9.12 5.73 36.22
C ILE A 88 10.45 5.08 35.79
N LEU A 89 11.05 4.26 36.64
CA LEU A 89 12.33 3.62 36.35
C LEU A 89 12.24 2.65 35.17
N LEU A 90 11.19 1.81 35.12
CA LEU A 90 11.00 0.91 33.97
C LEU A 90 10.84 1.68 32.66
N ARG A 91 10.10 2.80 32.68
CA ARG A 91 9.96 3.69 31.52
C ARG A 91 11.30 4.22 31.04
N GLU A 92 12.09 4.77 31.96
CA GLU A 92 13.41 5.29 31.60
C GLU A 92 14.37 4.17 31.15
N ALA A 93 14.28 2.97 31.72
CA ALA A 93 15.10 1.83 31.33
C ALA A 93 14.76 1.36 29.91
N TYR A 94 13.47 1.21 29.56
CA TYR A 94 13.04 0.89 28.20
C TYR A 94 13.45 1.97 27.19
N TYR A 95 13.39 3.24 27.57
CA TYR A 95 13.86 4.33 26.71
C TYR A 95 15.34 4.22 26.35
N CYS A 96 16.18 3.60 27.19
CA CYS A 96 17.59 3.36 26.87
C CYS A 96 17.78 2.41 25.67
N PHE A 97 16.75 1.64 25.31
CA PHE A 97 16.77 0.75 24.15
C PHE A 97 16.22 1.40 22.88
N LEU A 98 15.73 2.64 22.94
CA LEU A 98 15.13 3.33 21.80
C LEU A 98 16.05 4.44 21.24
N PRO A 99 16.03 4.66 19.91
CA PRO A 99 16.61 5.86 19.29
C PRO A 99 16.05 7.14 19.92
N ILE A 100 16.81 8.24 19.89
CA ILE A 100 16.37 9.50 20.51
C ILE A 100 15.13 10.04 19.80
N GLU A 101 15.08 9.88 18.48
CA GLU A 101 13.98 10.26 17.60
C GLU A 101 12.66 9.57 18.01
N ALA A 102 12.74 8.34 18.51
CA ALA A 102 11.58 7.60 18.99
C ALA A 102 11.00 8.18 20.29
N LEU A 103 11.82 8.92 21.05
CA LEU A 103 11.38 9.63 22.25
C LEU A 103 10.71 10.98 21.94
N ASP A 104 10.59 11.38 20.68
CA ASP A 104 9.78 12.54 20.32
C ASP A 104 8.35 12.11 19.94
N ILE A 105 8.18 10.87 19.43
CA ILE A 105 6.91 10.34 18.93
C ILE A 105 5.98 9.92 20.09
N LYS A 106 4.83 10.61 20.23
CA LYS A 106 3.86 10.34 21.32
C LYS A 106 3.33 8.91 21.31
N LYS A 107 3.03 8.36 20.12
CA LYS A 107 2.52 6.99 19.94
C LYS A 107 3.50 5.93 20.46
N ILE A 108 4.81 6.11 20.28
CA ILE A 108 5.82 5.16 20.77
C ILE A 108 5.87 5.16 22.30
N LYS A 109 5.85 6.33 22.92
CA LYS A 109 5.81 6.46 24.40
C LYS A 109 4.59 5.78 25.01
N ASN A 110 3.44 5.91 24.34
CA ASN A 110 2.21 5.19 24.66
C ASN A 110 2.40 3.66 24.66
N TYR A 111 3.09 3.12 23.66
CA TYR A 111 3.36 1.67 23.57
C TYR A 111 4.31 1.20 24.66
N VAL A 112 5.35 1.99 24.96
CA VAL A 112 6.26 1.70 26.07
C VAL A 112 5.50 1.67 27.40
N ASN A 113 4.58 2.61 27.63
CA ASN A 113 3.72 2.57 28.80
C ASN A 113 2.89 1.27 28.86
N SER A 114 2.25 0.84 27.77
CA SER A 114 1.54 -0.45 27.72
C SER A 114 2.46 -1.63 28.05
N VAL A 115 3.69 -1.66 27.54
CA VAL A 115 4.68 -2.71 27.87
C VAL A 115 4.96 -2.76 29.37
N ILE A 116 5.13 -1.61 30.02
CA ILE A 116 5.38 -1.52 31.46
C ILE A 116 4.15 -1.97 32.25
N GLU A 117 2.95 -1.55 31.85
CA GLU A 117 1.71 -1.94 32.52
C GLU A 117 1.45 -3.45 32.44
N ILE A 118 1.93 -4.12 31.39
CA ILE A 118 1.90 -5.57 31.25
C ILE A 118 2.92 -6.22 32.19
N LYS A 119 4.15 -5.70 32.23
CA LYS A 119 5.21 -6.22 33.11
C LYS A 119 4.90 -6.01 34.61
N LEU A 120 4.10 -5.00 34.94
CA LEU A 120 3.64 -4.68 36.30
C LEU A 120 2.20 -5.13 36.57
N GLU A 121 1.60 -5.99 35.75
CA GLU A 121 0.16 -6.33 35.86
C GLU A 121 -0.23 -6.88 37.24
N ASP A 122 0.68 -7.62 37.89
CA ASP A 122 0.46 -8.22 39.20
C ASP A 122 0.94 -7.35 40.38
N HIS A 123 1.48 -6.15 40.11
CA HIS A 123 2.05 -5.29 41.15
C HIS A 123 1.03 -4.25 41.68
N PRO A 124 0.89 -4.05 43.01
CA PRO A 124 -0.16 -3.18 43.59
C PRO A 124 -0.16 -1.72 43.09
N THR A 125 0.98 -1.20 42.66
CA THR A 125 1.09 0.17 42.12
C THR A 125 0.28 0.36 40.84
N ILE A 126 -0.01 -0.70 40.09
CA ILE A 126 -0.77 -0.61 38.84
C ILE A 126 -2.23 -0.20 39.07
N GLU A 127 -2.81 -0.61 40.20
CA GLU A 127 -4.19 -0.29 40.57
C GLU A 127 -4.39 1.21 40.80
N ARG A 128 -3.34 1.91 41.23
CA ARG A 128 -3.34 3.37 41.41
C ARG A 128 -2.91 4.11 40.14
N TRP A 129 -1.94 3.55 39.40
CA TRP A 129 -1.41 4.13 38.17
C TRP A 129 -2.46 4.22 37.06
N LYS A 130 -3.19 3.12 36.77
CA LYS A 130 -4.17 3.08 35.67
C LYS A 130 -5.26 4.16 35.79
N PRO A 131 -5.95 4.33 36.94
CA PRO A 131 -6.93 5.40 37.11
C PRO A 131 -6.30 6.81 37.07
N PHE A 132 -5.09 6.97 37.61
CA PHE A 132 -4.38 8.26 37.61
C PHE A 132 -4.06 8.73 36.19
N ILE A 133 -3.51 7.84 35.36
CA ILE A 133 -3.16 8.13 33.96
C ILE A 133 -4.39 8.26 33.07
N ARG A 134 -5.42 7.42 33.24
CA ARG A 134 -6.67 7.53 32.45
C ARG A 134 -7.40 8.85 32.65
N LYS A 135 -7.28 9.49 33.81
CA LYS A 135 -7.80 10.85 34.03
C LYS A 135 -7.02 11.93 33.29
N GLN A 136 -5.77 11.65 32.90
CA GLN A 136 -4.86 12.61 32.28
C GLN A 136 -4.66 12.36 30.77
N ILE A 137 -4.75 11.12 30.29
CA ILE A 137 -4.74 10.77 28.86
C ILE A 137 -6.17 10.86 28.34
N VAL A 138 -6.56 12.02 27.82
CA VAL A 138 -7.86 12.26 27.14
C VAL A 138 -7.75 11.96 25.64
N ASP A 139 -6.79 11.11 25.25
CA ASP A 139 -6.56 10.80 23.84
C ASP A 139 -7.45 9.65 23.39
N LYS A 140 -8.60 10.00 22.79
CA LYS A 140 -9.62 9.06 22.28
C LYS A 140 -9.02 7.98 21.38
N GLU A 141 -8.04 8.33 20.56
CA GLU A 141 -7.41 7.38 19.63
C GLU A 141 -6.54 6.35 20.35
N TYR A 142 -5.85 6.76 21.42
CA TYR A 142 -5.10 5.83 22.28
C TYR A 142 -6.05 4.93 23.07
N ILE A 143 -7.12 5.48 23.64
CA ILE A 143 -8.11 4.72 24.43
C ILE A 143 -8.75 3.62 23.57
N ASP A 144 -9.16 3.95 22.35
CA ASP A 144 -9.79 2.99 21.41
C ASP A 144 -8.83 1.85 20.99
N LYS A 145 -7.51 2.08 21.00
CA LYS A 145 -6.48 1.12 20.59
C LYS A 145 -5.79 0.41 21.75
N TYR A 146 -5.88 0.92 22.97
CA TYR A 146 -5.16 0.45 24.15
C TYR A 146 -5.35 -1.05 24.41
N GLY A 147 -6.61 -1.52 24.43
CA GLY A 147 -6.90 -2.95 24.62
C GLY A 147 -6.33 -3.87 23.53
N ARG A 148 -6.11 -3.34 22.32
CA ARG A 148 -5.51 -4.08 21.19
C ARG A 148 -4.00 -4.20 21.34
N ILE A 149 -3.35 -3.13 21.79
CA ILE A 149 -1.91 -3.06 22.06
C ILE A 149 -1.55 -4.00 23.21
N ASP A 150 -2.32 -3.95 24.30
CA ASP A 150 -2.11 -4.82 25.47
C ASP A 150 -2.13 -6.30 25.09
N LYS A 151 -3.09 -6.69 24.24
CA LYS A 151 -3.25 -8.08 23.80
C LYS A 151 -2.16 -8.51 22.82
N PHE A 152 -1.70 -7.61 21.95
CA PHE A 152 -0.55 -7.84 21.07
C PHE A 152 0.72 -8.10 21.89
N PHE A 153 1.00 -7.31 22.92
CA PHE A 153 2.22 -7.51 23.72
C PHE A 153 2.14 -8.69 24.69
N LYS A 154 0.94 -9.08 25.14
CA LYS A 154 0.74 -10.27 26.00
C LYS A 154 0.82 -11.60 25.25
N SER A 155 0.81 -11.62 23.92
CA SER A 155 1.00 -12.86 23.17
C SER A 155 2.49 -13.22 23.11
N ASN A 156 3.07 -13.88 24.14
CA ASN A 156 4.20 -14.85 24.00
C ASN A 156 4.89 -15.26 25.30
N GLN A 157 5.39 -16.52 25.30
CA GLN A 157 6.55 -17.00 26.07
C GLN A 157 7.46 -18.00 25.31
N ASP A 158 7.12 -18.48 24.09
CA ASP A 158 7.77 -19.67 23.48
C ASP A 158 8.07 -19.55 21.95
N VAL A 159 8.18 -18.33 21.42
CA VAL A 159 8.66 -18.09 20.03
C VAL A 159 10.09 -17.57 20.10
N SER A 160 10.87 -17.75 19.03
CA SER A 160 12.24 -17.19 18.93
C SER A 160 12.33 -15.67 19.12
N GLU A 161 11.19 -14.96 19.09
CA GLU A 161 11.09 -13.52 19.39
C GLU A 161 9.69 -13.14 19.90
N THR A 162 9.61 -12.45 21.05
CA THR A 162 8.36 -11.90 21.60
C THR A 162 7.87 -10.65 20.83
N PRO A 163 6.57 -10.27 20.90
CA PRO A 163 6.08 -9.03 20.29
C PRO A 163 6.74 -7.79 20.89
N ILE A 164 7.12 -7.85 22.18
CA ILE A 164 7.88 -6.80 22.86
C ILE A 164 9.28 -6.70 22.24
N GLU A 165 10.02 -7.81 22.16
CA GLU A 165 11.33 -7.85 21.49
C GLU A 165 11.25 -7.34 20.04
N PHE A 166 10.27 -7.84 19.29
CA PHE A 166 10.01 -7.42 17.91
C PHE A 166 9.78 -5.91 17.82
N PHE A 167 8.95 -5.33 18.70
CA PHE A 167 8.67 -3.90 18.73
C PHE A 167 9.95 -3.06 18.90
N PHE A 168 10.82 -3.41 19.86
CA PHE A 168 12.07 -2.66 20.07
C PHE A 168 13.06 -2.84 18.92
N LYS A 169 13.20 -4.05 18.37
CA LYS A 169 14.04 -4.31 17.19
C LYS A 169 13.52 -3.56 15.96
N TYR A 170 12.21 -3.63 15.71
CA TYR A 170 11.56 -2.96 14.60
C TYR A 170 11.75 -1.44 14.66
N LEU A 171 11.54 -0.82 15.82
CA LEU A 171 11.75 0.62 15.98
C LEU A 171 13.20 1.02 15.72
N ARG A 172 14.19 0.24 16.17
CA ARG A 172 15.61 0.54 15.89
C ARG A 172 15.94 0.51 14.41
N GLU A 173 15.37 -0.43 13.69
CA GLU A 173 15.62 -0.60 12.26
C GLU A 173 14.86 0.43 11.41
N ASN A 174 13.66 0.85 11.86
CA ASN A 174 12.69 1.55 11.00
C ASN A 174 12.25 2.94 11.51
N ILE A 175 12.86 3.50 12.57
CA ILE A 175 12.38 4.77 13.18
C ILE A 175 12.25 5.92 12.17
N ASN A 176 13.15 5.99 11.20
CA ASN A 176 13.17 7.04 10.18
C ASN A 176 12.01 6.94 9.15
N ALA A 177 11.27 5.84 9.16
CA ALA A 177 10.13 5.59 8.28
C ALA A 177 8.77 5.72 8.99
N ILE A 178 8.75 5.88 10.32
CA ILE A 178 7.51 5.96 11.11
C ILE A 178 7.11 7.43 11.25
N ASN A 179 5.94 7.81 10.73
CA ASN A 179 5.37 9.14 10.97
C ASN A 179 4.40 9.13 12.15
N GLU A 180 4.20 10.28 12.81
CA GLU A 180 3.22 10.39 13.91
C GLU A 180 1.78 10.10 13.46
N ASP A 181 1.44 10.32 12.19
CA ASP A 181 0.10 10.07 11.65
C ASP A 181 -0.15 8.59 11.33
N ASP A 182 0.91 7.78 11.20
CA ASP A 182 0.77 6.38 10.80
C ASP A 182 0.08 5.55 11.90
N ASP A 183 -0.69 4.54 11.49
CA ASP A 183 -1.26 3.57 12.43
C ASP A 183 -0.19 2.54 12.81
N LEU A 184 0.64 2.92 13.78
CA LEU A 184 1.76 2.10 14.26
C LEU A 184 1.31 0.69 14.70
N TYR A 185 0.06 0.54 15.20
CA TYR A 185 -0.48 -0.77 15.57
C TYR A 185 -0.55 -1.69 14.37
N ASP A 186 -1.20 -1.23 13.30
CA ASP A 186 -1.44 -2.01 12.09
C ASP A 186 -0.12 -2.40 11.42
N ILE A 187 0.87 -1.49 11.43
CA ILE A 187 2.22 -1.73 10.89
C ILE A 187 2.91 -2.84 11.68
N LEU A 188 3.03 -2.69 13.00
CA LEU A 188 3.68 -3.67 13.86
C LEU A 188 2.96 -5.03 13.81
N PHE A 189 1.62 -4.99 13.86
CA PHE A 189 0.78 -6.17 13.76
C PHE A 189 1.02 -6.92 12.45
N LYS A 190 1.03 -6.22 11.31
CA LYS A 190 1.25 -6.80 9.99
C LYS A 190 2.60 -7.49 9.89
N GLU A 191 3.67 -6.79 10.25
CA GLU A 191 5.05 -7.30 10.12
C GLU A 191 5.29 -8.50 11.04
N TYR A 192 4.81 -8.40 12.28
CA TYR A 192 4.88 -9.50 13.23
C TYR A 192 4.04 -10.70 12.78
N TRP A 193 2.84 -10.46 12.26
CA TRP A 193 1.96 -11.52 11.75
C TRP A 193 2.57 -12.25 10.55
N PHE A 194 3.15 -11.51 9.61
CA PHE A 194 3.83 -12.09 8.46
C PHE A 194 4.95 -13.03 8.90
N LYS A 195 5.73 -12.63 9.91
CA LYS A 195 6.79 -13.45 10.51
C LYS A 195 6.24 -14.75 11.12
N ILE A 196 5.18 -14.68 11.92
CA ILE A 196 4.61 -15.86 12.62
C ILE A 196 3.89 -16.81 11.67
N SER A 197 3.18 -16.28 10.67
CA SER A 197 2.37 -17.10 9.76
C SER A 197 3.17 -18.17 8.99
N ARG A 198 4.51 -18.01 8.92
CA ARG A 198 5.42 -19.02 8.39
C ARG A 198 5.50 -20.30 9.23
N ASN A 199 5.07 -20.27 10.49
CA ASN A 199 5.10 -21.45 11.36
C ASN A 199 3.85 -22.33 11.22
N LEU A 200 2.87 -21.93 10.39
CA LEU A 200 1.63 -22.71 10.16
C LEU A 200 1.82 -23.92 9.24
N TYR A 201 2.99 -24.08 8.61
CA TYR A 201 3.25 -25.07 7.56
C TYR A 201 3.56 -26.48 8.07
N ASN A 202 2.71 -26.97 8.96
CA ASN A 202 2.82 -28.33 9.48
C ASN A 202 1.51 -29.07 9.22
N ASP A 203 1.60 -30.27 8.62
CA ASP A 203 0.41 -31.03 8.22
C ASP A 203 -0.54 -31.34 9.40
N GLU A 204 -0.01 -31.57 10.61
CA GLU A 204 -0.84 -31.78 11.80
C GLU A 204 -1.54 -30.48 12.26
N ILE A 205 -0.88 -29.33 12.13
CA ILE A 205 -1.47 -28.02 12.42
C ILE A 205 -2.57 -27.71 11.40
N ILE A 206 -2.34 -27.96 10.12
CA ILE A 206 -3.34 -27.74 9.06
C ILE A 206 -4.55 -28.66 9.23
N GLU A 207 -4.32 -29.92 9.58
CA GLU A 207 -5.38 -30.84 9.93
C GLU A 207 -6.17 -30.35 11.15
N THR A 208 -5.49 -29.82 12.17
CA THR A 208 -6.13 -29.19 13.34
C THR A 208 -7.00 -28.00 12.94
N ILE A 209 -6.54 -27.12 12.04
CA ILE A 209 -7.32 -25.99 11.52
C ILE A 209 -8.57 -26.46 10.77
N ARG A 210 -8.45 -27.48 9.92
CA ARG A 210 -9.58 -28.08 9.20
C ARG A 210 -10.64 -28.61 10.17
N ILE A 211 -10.21 -29.36 11.19
CA ILE A 211 -11.06 -29.94 12.25
C ILE A 211 -11.80 -28.84 13.01
N ILE A 212 -11.08 -27.82 13.49
CA ILE A 212 -11.66 -26.69 14.21
C ILE A 212 -12.67 -25.96 13.34
N THR A 213 -12.37 -25.76 12.04
CA THR A 213 -13.29 -25.10 11.12
C THR A 213 -14.59 -25.89 10.99
N LYS A 214 -14.51 -27.22 10.85
CA LYS A 214 -15.69 -28.11 10.83
C LYS A 214 -16.49 -28.02 12.14
N ILE A 215 -15.81 -28.08 13.29
CA ILE A 215 -16.47 -27.99 14.61
C ILE A 215 -17.19 -26.64 14.73
N PHE A 216 -16.49 -25.54 14.49
CA PHE A 216 -17.03 -24.20 14.67
C PHE A 216 -18.17 -23.89 13.70
N TYR A 217 -18.10 -24.33 12.45
CA TYR A 217 -19.21 -24.12 11.50
C TYR A 217 -20.44 -24.96 11.83
N ARG A 218 -20.29 -26.08 12.55
CA ARG A 218 -21.39 -26.92 13.01
C ARG A 218 -22.02 -26.40 14.30
N VAL A 219 -21.21 -26.10 15.31
CA VAL A 219 -21.66 -25.64 16.63
C VAL A 219 -22.04 -24.16 16.61
N LYS A 220 -21.43 -23.39 15.71
CA LYS A 220 -21.60 -21.94 15.50
C LYS A 220 -21.14 -21.05 16.65
N VAL A 221 -21.17 -21.53 17.89
CA VAL A 221 -20.78 -20.78 19.08
C VAL A 221 -19.30 -20.99 19.38
N PHE A 222 -18.58 -19.94 19.77
CA PHE A 222 -17.21 -20.07 20.29
C PHE A 222 -17.27 -20.53 21.75
N THR A 223 -16.40 -21.46 22.12
CA THR A 223 -16.40 -22.09 23.44
C THR A 223 -14.99 -22.24 24.01
N SER A 224 -14.90 -22.76 25.23
CA SER A 224 -13.63 -23.03 25.89
C SER A 224 -12.81 -24.11 25.17
N LEU A 225 -11.49 -24.11 25.37
CA LEU A 225 -10.62 -25.15 24.81
C LEU A 225 -11.03 -26.57 25.25
N SER A 226 -11.42 -26.74 26.51
CA SER A 226 -11.89 -28.02 27.05
C SER A 226 -13.12 -28.52 26.30
N GLU A 227 -14.03 -27.61 25.94
CA GLU A 227 -15.21 -27.95 25.16
C GLU A 227 -14.85 -28.34 23.73
N TYR A 228 -13.91 -27.65 23.08
CA TYR A 228 -13.37 -28.09 21.78
C TYR A 228 -12.75 -29.49 21.84
N TYR A 229 -12.10 -29.87 22.95
CA TYR A 229 -11.56 -31.23 23.12
C TYR A 229 -12.68 -32.26 23.21
N ASN A 230 -13.76 -31.96 23.93
CA ASN A 230 -14.92 -32.84 24.06
C ASN A 230 -15.67 -32.97 22.72
N LEU A 231 -15.85 -31.84 22.01
CA LEU A 231 -16.45 -31.80 20.68
C LEU A 231 -15.62 -32.59 19.66
N PHE A 232 -14.29 -32.52 19.73
CA PHE A 232 -13.41 -33.33 18.90
C PHE A 232 -13.66 -34.83 19.12
N ILE A 233 -13.70 -35.29 20.38
CA ILE A 233 -13.98 -36.70 20.70
C ILE A 233 -15.36 -37.11 20.17
N LYS A 234 -16.39 -36.31 20.46
CA LYS A 234 -17.77 -36.56 20.04
C LYS A 234 -17.89 -36.63 18.52
N PHE A 235 -17.33 -35.65 17.80
CA PHE A 235 -17.44 -35.57 16.35
C PHE A 235 -16.57 -36.59 15.63
N LYS A 236 -15.44 -37.02 16.23
CA LYS A 236 -14.64 -38.14 15.73
C LYS A 236 -15.40 -39.47 15.88
N ARG A 237 -15.96 -39.75 17.06
CA ARG A 237 -16.76 -40.96 17.33
C ARG A 237 -17.99 -41.07 16.44
N ASN A 238 -18.67 -39.95 16.19
CA ASN A 238 -19.88 -39.91 15.37
C ASN A 238 -19.59 -39.84 13.86
N GLY A 239 -18.34 -39.99 13.42
CA GLY A 239 -17.95 -39.95 12.01
C GLY A 239 -18.03 -38.57 11.33
N PHE A 240 -18.42 -37.51 12.05
CA PHE A 240 -18.50 -36.15 11.50
C PHE A 240 -17.11 -35.59 11.10
N ILE A 241 -16.07 -36.04 11.79
CA ILE A 241 -14.67 -35.72 11.48
C ILE A 241 -13.89 -37.01 11.32
N ASN A 242 -13.50 -37.30 10.07
CA ASN A 242 -12.50 -38.32 9.78
C ASN A 242 -11.09 -37.72 9.89
N THR A 243 -10.25 -38.28 10.76
CA THR A 243 -8.87 -37.82 11.02
C THR A 243 -8.05 -38.86 11.77
N GLU A 244 -6.77 -38.98 11.40
CA GLU A 244 -5.78 -39.79 12.13
C GLU A 244 -5.24 -39.06 13.38
N LEU A 245 -5.51 -37.77 13.50
CA LEU A 245 -5.00 -36.95 14.58
C LEU A 245 -5.52 -37.47 15.95
N SER A 246 -4.61 -37.71 16.89
CA SER A 246 -4.97 -38.16 18.24
C SER A 246 -5.44 -36.99 19.10
N LEU A 247 -6.20 -37.25 20.16
CA LEU A 247 -6.61 -36.19 21.10
C LEU A 247 -5.40 -35.45 21.70
N ARG A 248 -4.31 -36.16 21.99
CA ARG A 248 -3.05 -35.57 22.51
C ARG A 248 -2.46 -34.59 21.51
N LYS A 249 -2.35 -34.97 20.23
CA LYS A 249 -1.87 -34.09 19.16
C LYS A 249 -2.83 -32.91 18.96
N PHE A 250 -4.14 -33.14 18.98
CA PHE A 250 -5.14 -32.07 18.83
C PHE A 250 -5.02 -31.03 19.94
N ARG A 251 -4.89 -31.47 21.19
CA ARG A 251 -4.67 -30.60 22.35
C ARG A 251 -3.38 -29.78 22.20
N LYS A 252 -2.28 -30.43 21.81
CA LYS A 252 -0.99 -29.76 21.58
C LYS A 252 -1.12 -28.70 20.48
N ASN A 253 -1.71 -29.05 19.35
CA ASN A 253 -1.80 -28.19 18.17
C ASN A 253 -2.82 -27.05 18.37
N LEU A 254 -3.95 -27.29 19.01
CA LEU A 254 -4.92 -26.22 19.33
C LEU A 254 -4.36 -25.26 20.39
N SER A 255 -3.63 -25.78 21.39
CA SER A 255 -2.89 -24.95 22.35
C SER A 255 -1.83 -24.11 21.63
N TRP A 256 -1.11 -24.71 20.68
CA TRP A 256 -0.16 -24.01 19.82
C TRP A 256 -0.85 -22.92 18.99
N LEU A 257 -1.96 -23.22 18.30
CA LEU A 257 -2.69 -22.24 17.49
C LEU A 257 -3.18 -21.06 18.33
N LYS A 258 -3.67 -21.32 19.55
CA LYS A 258 -4.09 -20.27 20.47
C LYS A 258 -2.93 -19.38 20.92
N LYS A 259 -1.76 -19.98 21.17
CA LYS A 259 -0.59 -19.27 21.69
C LYS A 259 0.20 -18.53 20.60
N TYR A 260 0.33 -19.14 19.43
CA TYR A 260 1.29 -18.74 18.39
C TYR A 260 0.65 -18.50 17.03
N SER A 261 -0.68 -18.43 16.93
CA SER A 261 -1.35 -18.09 15.67
C SER A 261 -2.53 -17.15 15.88
N TYR A 262 -2.99 -16.55 14.78
CA TYR A 262 -4.20 -15.72 14.78
C TYR A 262 -5.43 -16.45 14.25
N VAL A 263 -5.28 -17.73 13.93
CA VAL A 263 -6.40 -18.56 13.49
C VAL A 263 -7.31 -18.75 14.69
N ALA A 264 -8.51 -18.17 14.62
CA ALA A 264 -9.47 -18.28 15.70
C ALA A 264 -10.92 -18.17 15.19
N PRO A 265 -11.89 -18.65 15.97
CA PRO A 265 -13.30 -18.46 15.67
C PRO A 265 -13.64 -16.97 15.73
N ASN A 266 -14.21 -16.43 14.65
CA ASN A 266 -14.78 -15.09 14.57
C ASN A 266 -16.11 -15.15 13.81
N TYR A 267 -16.80 -14.01 13.71
CA TYR A 267 -18.08 -13.92 13.02
C TYR A 267 -18.11 -12.84 11.95
N SER A 268 -18.78 -13.11 10.83
CA SER A 268 -19.25 -12.06 9.93
C SER A 268 -20.58 -11.50 10.41
N VAL A 269 -20.84 -10.23 10.14
CA VAL A 269 -22.11 -9.56 10.51
C VAL A 269 -22.98 -9.40 9.27
N PHE A 270 -24.26 -9.75 9.42
CA PHE A 270 -25.28 -9.52 8.43
C PHE A 270 -25.85 -8.09 8.52
N TYR A 271 -25.14 -7.14 7.93
CA TYR A 271 -25.48 -5.72 8.00
C TYR A 271 -26.92 -5.38 7.57
N LYS A 272 -27.56 -6.15 6.69
CA LYS A 272 -28.95 -5.86 6.24
C LYS A 272 -29.98 -5.96 7.37
N VAL A 273 -29.76 -6.84 8.34
CA VAL A 273 -30.65 -6.97 9.52
C VAL A 273 -30.52 -5.75 10.42
N LEU A 274 -29.38 -5.06 10.41
CA LEU A 274 -29.10 -3.86 11.20
C LEU A 274 -29.47 -2.55 10.46
N ASN A 275 -30.36 -2.60 9.46
CA ASN A 275 -30.68 -1.46 8.60
C ASN A 275 -29.48 -0.86 7.84
N MET A 276 -28.44 -1.66 7.58
CA MET A 276 -27.26 -1.23 6.83
C MET A 276 -27.13 -1.96 5.49
N ARG A 277 -26.29 -1.44 4.60
CA ARG A 277 -26.03 -2.02 3.29
C ARG A 277 -24.54 -2.07 3.02
N SER A 278 -24.10 -3.18 2.44
CA SER A 278 -22.71 -3.40 2.02
C SER A 278 -22.61 -3.33 0.50
N TYR A 279 -21.66 -2.55 0.00
CA TYR A 279 -21.42 -2.35 -1.42
C TYR A 279 -19.97 -2.60 -1.80
N VAL A 280 -19.76 -3.08 -3.03
CA VAL A 280 -18.46 -2.96 -3.71
C VAL A 280 -18.53 -1.71 -4.59
N LEU A 281 -17.54 -0.84 -4.47
CA LEU A 281 -17.43 0.40 -5.24
C LEU A 281 -16.23 0.29 -6.17
N LEU A 282 -16.42 0.49 -7.47
CA LEU A 282 -15.33 0.67 -8.42
C LEU A 282 -15.39 2.11 -8.92
N ILE A 283 -14.30 2.86 -8.78
CA ILE A 283 -14.15 4.21 -9.33
C ILE A 283 -12.87 4.25 -10.15
N GLN A 284 -12.96 4.72 -11.38
CA GLN A 284 -11.81 5.01 -12.24
C GLN A 284 -11.71 6.51 -12.45
N PHE A 285 -10.71 7.14 -11.84
CA PHE A 285 -10.48 8.59 -11.96
C PHE A 285 -9.88 8.95 -13.34
N HIS A 286 -10.24 10.13 -13.85
CA HIS A 286 -9.72 10.63 -15.12
C HIS A 286 -8.19 10.79 -15.10
N PRO A 287 -7.44 10.44 -16.16
CA PRO A 287 -5.97 10.56 -16.21
C PRO A 287 -5.48 12.01 -16.08
N TYR A 288 -6.33 12.99 -16.39
CA TYR A 288 -6.04 14.40 -16.18
C TYR A 288 -5.72 14.72 -14.70
N PHE A 289 -6.31 13.96 -13.77
CA PHE A 289 -6.00 14.05 -12.34
C PHE A 289 -4.72 13.32 -11.93
N SER A 290 -3.88 12.88 -12.87
CA SER A 290 -2.54 12.32 -12.58
C SER A 290 -1.69 13.29 -11.73
N LYS A 291 -1.72 14.59 -12.07
CA LYS A 291 -1.16 15.71 -11.23
C LYS A 291 -1.70 15.77 -9.81
N SER A 292 -2.81 15.10 -9.58
CA SER A 292 -3.65 15.18 -8.42
C SER A 292 -3.85 13.80 -7.80
N LYS A 293 -3.01 12.80 -8.08
CA LYS A 293 -3.03 11.48 -7.39
C LYS A 293 -3.07 11.66 -5.87
N ARG A 294 -2.39 12.68 -5.33
CA ARG A 294 -2.50 13.11 -3.93
C ARG A 294 -3.88 13.57 -3.51
N LYS A 295 -4.49 14.41 -4.33
CA LYS A 295 -5.85 14.90 -4.08
C LYS A 295 -6.86 13.75 -4.14
N ILE A 296 -6.65 12.77 -5.03
CA ILE A 296 -7.48 11.57 -5.09
C ILE A 296 -7.32 10.76 -3.80
N LYS A 297 -6.09 10.51 -3.33
CA LYS A 297 -5.85 9.85 -2.04
C LYS A 297 -6.59 10.58 -0.90
N ARG A 298 -6.49 11.90 -0.82
CA ARG A 298 -7.24 12.73 0.15
C ARG A 298 -8.76 12.56 0.07
N ILE A 299 -9.31 12.49 -1.14
CA ILE A 299 -10.74 12.20 -1.35
C ILE A 299 -11.11 10.82 -0.81
N LEU A 300 -10.27 9.80 -1.03
CA LEU A 300 -10.49 8.45 -0.51
C LEU A 300 -10.39 8.40 1.01
N ASP A 301 -9.42 9.09 1.60
CA ASP A 301 -9.20 9.15 3.06
C ASP A 301 -10.39 9.81 3.80
N HIS A 302 -11.09 10.75 3.15
CA HIS A 302 -12.29 11.40 3.68
C HIS A 302 -13.62 10.81 3.17
N PHE A 303 -13.60 9.74 2.38
CA PHE A 303 -14.81 9.18 1.79
C PHE A 303 -15.69 8.53 2.88
N PRO A 304 -16.91 9.03 3.14
CA PRO A 304 -17.76 8.50 4.20
C PRO A 304 -18.08 7.01 3.98
N PHE A 305 -17.90 6.21 5.03
CA PHE A 305 -18.23 4.78 5.05
C PHE A 305 -17.38 3.88 4.12
N LEU A 306 -16.28 4.37 3.56
CA LEU A 306 -15.32 3.58 2.79
C LEU A 306 -14.31 2.93 3.74
N HIS A 307 -14.39 1.60 3.90
CA HIS A 307 -13.63 0.89 4.94
C HIS A 307 -12.36 0.22 4.43
N TYR A 308 -12.29 -0.07 3.13
CA TYR A 308 -11.17 -0.76 2.52
C TYR A 308 -11.04 -0.31 1.07
N THR A 309 -9.82 -0.05 0.62
CA THR A 309 -9.49 0.37 -0.75
C THR A 309 -8.36 -0.45 -1.31
N ARG A 310 -8.42 -0.70 -2.61
CA ARG A 310 -7.35 -1.31 -3.40
C ARG A 310 -7.17 -0.52 -4.67
N ILE A 311 -5.92 -0.36 -5.08
CA ILE A 311 -5.55 0.56 -6.14
C ILE A 311 -4.86 -0.21 -7.26
N GLU A 312 -5.20 0.16 -8.50
CA GLU A 312 -4.54 -0.28 -9.73
C GLU A 312 -3.81 0.93 -10.34
N HIS A 313 -2.55 0.72 -10.71
CA HIS A 313 -1.59 1.79 -11.03
C HIS A 313 -1.22 1.86 -12.52
N ASN A 314 -1.76 0.99 -13.38
CA ASN A 314 -1.29 0.65 -14.72
C ASN A 314 -1.61 1.71 -15.81
N SER A 315 -1.62 3.00 -15.44
CA SER A 315 -1.88 4.13 -16.34
C SER A 315 -1.59 5.48 -15.64
N PHE A 316 -1.82 6.60 -16.35
CA PHE A 316 -1.94 7.91 -15.68
C PHE A 316 -3.24 8.01 -14.88
N ALA A 317 -4.30 7.32 -15.33
CA ALA A 317 -5.54 7.13 -14.57
C ALA A 317 -5.31 6.29 -13.30
N LEU A 318 -6.24 6.41 -12.35
CA LEU A 318 -6.22 5.65 -11.09
C LEU A 318 -7.54 4.91 -10.92
N SER A 319 -7.49 3.58 -10.88
CA SER A 319 -8.67 2.76 -10.58
C SER A 319 -8.64 2.33 -9.11
N VAL A 320 -9.77 2.47 -8.44
CA VAL A 320 -9.95 2.17 -7.02
C VAL A 320 -11.11 1.21 -6.84
N VAL A 321 -10.86 0.10 -6.16
CA VAL A 321 -11.90 -0.83 -5.70
C VAL A 321 -12.05 -0.68 -4.20
N GLY A 322 -13.25 -0.33 -3.75
CA GLY A 322 -13.61 -0.02 -2.38
C GLY A 322 -14.68 -0.95 -1.82
N TYR A 323 -14.68 -1.14 -0.50
CA TYR A 323 -15.77 -1.77 0.25
C TYR A 323 -16.47 -0.74 1.13
N VAL A 324 -17.77 -0.54 0.92
CA VAL A 324 -18.56 0.50 1.58
C VAL A 324 -19.64 -0.15 2.44
N ILE A 325 -19.75 0.23 3.72
CA ILE A 325 -20.85 -0.19 4.60
C ILE A 325 -21.50 1.04 5.20
N LEU A 326 -22.74 1.32 4.79
CA LEU A 326 -23.50 2.49 5.22
C LEU A 326 -24.92 2.16 5.67
N PRO A 327 -25.53 2.97 6.55
CA PRO A 327 -26.97 2.90 6.85
C PRO A 327 -27.84 3.04 5.59
N LYS A 328 -28.96 2.31 5.53
CA LYS A 328 -29.87 2.31 4.36
C LYS A 328 -30.32 3.72 3.96
N LYS A 329 -30.50 4.62 4.93
CA LYS A 329 -30.94 6.01 4.72
C LYS A 329 -29.98 6.81 3.81
N TYR A 330 -28.67 6.57 3.87
CA TYR A 330 -27.68 7.25 3.03
C TYR A 330 -27.53 6.67 1.62
N LYS A 331 -28.30 5.62 1.25
CA LYS A 331 -28.17 4.95 -0.05
C LYS A 331 -28.33 5.94 -1.21
N GLN A 332 -29.38 6.76 -1.18
CA GLN A 332 -29.66 7.69 -2.27
C GLN A 332 -28.64 8.84 -2.31
N ASP A 333 -28.19 9.31 -1.15
CA ASP A 333 -27.18 10.37 -1.06
C ASP A 333 -25.84 9.92 -1.68
N LEU A 334 -25.41 8.68 -1.40
CA LEU A 334 -24.23 8.08 -2.04
C LEU A 334 -24.40 7.97 -3.56
N ILE A 335 -25.54 7.45 -4.03
CA ILE A 335 -25.81 7.31 -5.47
C ILE A 335 -25.82 8.69 -6.15
N SER A 336 -26.45 9.69 -5.53
CA SER A 336 -26.50 11.06 -6.01
C SER A 336 -25.11 11.68 -6.11
N CYS A 337 -24.30 11.55 -5.04
CA CYS A 337 -22.89 11.97 -5.01
C CYS A 337 -22.08 11.35 -6.16
N LEU A 338 -22.15 10.02 -6.33
CA LEU A 338 -21.43 9.31 -7.39
C LEU A 338 -21.90 9.73 -8.79
N LYS A 339 -23.21 9.86 -9.01
CA LYS A 339 -23.78 10.36 -10.29
C LYS A 339 -23.31 11.79 -10.58
N GLN A 340 -23.25 12.65 -9.56
CA GLN A 340 -22.78 14.03 -9.71
C GLN A 340 -21.29 14.10 -10.07
N ILE A 341 -20.44 13.32 -9.40
CA ILE A 341 -19.00 13.23 -9.70
C ILE A 341 -18.77 12.71 -11.14
N LYS A 342 -19.60 11.75 -11.60
CA LYS A 342 -19.58 11.27 -12.98
C LYS A 342 -20.04 12.34 -13.97
N ALA A 343 -21.12 13.05 -13.67
CA ALA A 343 -21.64 14.14 -14.50
C ALA A 343 -20.62 15.28 -14.64
N GLU A 344 -19.87 15.57 -13.58
CA GLU A 344 -18.76 16.53 -13.58
C GLU A 344 -17.46 15.99 -14.18
N ARG A 345 -17.46 14.75 -14.69
CA ARG A 345 -16.34 14.12 -15.41
C ARG A 345 -15.06 13.91 -14.59
N TYR A 346 -15.15 13.90 -13.26
CA TYR A 346 -13.98 13.57 -12.44
C TYR A 346 -13.51 12.12 -12.63
N VAL A 347 -14.40 11.25 -13.11
CA VAL A 347 -14.22 9.81 -13.20
C VAL A 347 -14.70 9.30 -14.56
N LEU A 348 -13.95 8.34 -15.12
CA LEU A 348 -14.26 7.65 -16.37
C LEU A 348 -15.35 6.59 -16.16
N ASN A 349 -15.27 5.87 -15.05
CA ASN A 349 -16.17 4.76 -14.76
C ASN A 349 -16.51 4.71 -13.27
N ILE A 350 -17.77 4.37 -12.98
CA ILE A 350 -18.25 4.07 -11.62
C ILE A 350 -19.15 2.85 -11.69
N ARG A 351 -18.95 1.90 -10.76
CA ARG A 351 -19.91 0.84 -10.45
C ARG A 351 -20.16 0.78 -8.96
N LEU A 352 -21.42 0.61 -8.56
CA LEU A 352 -21.81 0.48 -7.16
C LEU A 352 -22.66 -0.77 -6.99
N ILE A 353 -22.09 -1.83 -6.44
CA ILE A 353 -22.73 -3.14 -6.44
C ILE A 353 -23.29 -3.45 -5.07
N ASN A 354 -24.60 -3.70 -5.02
CA ASN A 354 -25.25 -4.21 -3.82
C ASN A 354 -24.97 -5.70 -3.68
N ILE A 355 -24.31 -6.08 -2.57
CA ILE A 355 -23.91 -7.47 -2.32
C ILE A 355 -25.16 -8.27 -1.89
N ASN A 356 -25.49 -9.27 -2.70
CA ASN A 356 -26.64 -10.16 -2.46
C ASN A 356 -26.20 -11.55 -1.99
N GLN A 357 -25.07 -12.04 -2.49
CA GLN A 357 -24.47 -13.30 -2.06
C GLN A 357 -22.96 -13.15 -2.08
N SER A 358 -22.29 -13.76 -1.11
CA SER A 358 -20.83 -13.87 -1.09
C SER A 358 -20.40 -15.29 -0.76
N GLU A 359 -19.31 -15.73 -1.36
CA GLU A 359 -18.69 -17.02 -1.11
C GLU A 359 -17.18 -16.84 -0.97
N ASN A 360 -16.63 -17.26 0.16
CA ASN A 360 -15.19 -17.28 0.41
C ASN A 360 -14.70 -18.72 0.33
N ASN A 361 -13.76 -18.96 -0.58
CA ASN A 361 -13.12 -20.25 -0.78
C ASN A 361 -11.66 -20.17 -0.35
N LEU A 362 -11.24 -21.10 0.49
CA LEU A 362 -9.88 -21.25 0.99
C LEU A 362 -9.42 -22.67 0.68
N ASN A 363 -8.25 -22.81 0.05
CA ASN A 363 -7.62 -24.11 -0.16
C ASN A 363 -6.48 -24.30 0.83
N LEU A 364 -6.69 -25.12 1.87
CA LEU A 364 -5.66 -25.38 2.88
C LEU A 364 -4.49 -26.25 2.36
N ASN A 365 -4.61 -26.89 1.20
CA ASN A 365 -3.49 -27.63 0.61
C ASN A 365 -2.27 -26.74 0.33
N TYR A 366 -2.47 -25.42 0.16
CA TYR A 366 -1.38 -24.45 0.02
C TYR A 366 -0.48 -24.32 1.26
N PHE A 367 -0.98 -24.72 2.43
CA PHE A 367 -0.23 -24.65 3.68
C PHE A 367 0.40 -25.99 4.08
N ARG A 368 0.14 -27.05 3.33
CA ARG A 368 0.67 -28.37 3.62
C ARG A 368 2.12 -28.49 3.17
N GLU A 369 2.88 -29.35 3.84
CA GLU A 369 4.34 -29.48 3.65
C GLU A 369 4.70 -29.92 2.22
N PHE A 370 3.82 -30.67 1.55
CA PHE A 370 4.06 -31.15 0.19
C PHE A 370 3.99 -30.06 -0.89
N HIS A 371 3.27 -28.96 -0.65
CA HIS A 371 3.01 -27.98 -1.70
C HIS A 371 4.08 -26.89 -1.72
N ASP A 372 4.57 -26.58 -2.92
CA ASP A 372 5.45 -25.45 -3.10
C ASP A 372 4.68 -24.13 -3.23
N ARG A 373 4.94 -23.23 -2.29
CA ARG A 373 4.22 -21.98 -2.07
C ARG A 373 4.31 -20.99 -3.23
N GLU A 374 5.27 -21.17 -4.12
CA GLU A 374 5.44 -20.33 -5.31
C GLU A 374 4.62 -20.81 -6.51
N LEU A 375 3.99 -21.98 -6.42
CA LEU A 375 3.29 -22.62 -7.53
C LEU A 375 1.77 -22.55 -7.40
N ILE A 376 1.10 -22.59 -8.55
CA ILE A 376 -0.33 -22.86 -8.61
C ILE A 376 -0.57 -24.33 -8.23
N MET A 377 -1.65 -24.58 -7.50
CA MET A 377 -1.99 -25.92 -7.02
C MET A 377 -2.26 -26.86 -8.20
N ASN A 378 -1.63 -28.04 -8.17
CA ASN A 378 -2.02 -29.14 -9.04
C ASN A 378 -3.07 -30.00 -8.32
N LEU A 379 -4.31 -30.00 -8.82
CA LEU A 379 -5.40 -30.78 -8.24
C LEU A 379 -5.24 -32.30 -8.46
N GLU A 380 -4.41 -32.70 -9.44
CA GLU A 380 -4.10 -34.11 -9.75
C GLU A 380 -2.92 -34.65 -8.93
N HIS A 381 -2.28 -33.82 -8.08
CA HIS A 381 -1.14 -34.27 -7.29
C HIS A 381 -1.57 -35.39 -6.31
N PRO A 382 -0.81 -36.50 -6.14
CA PRO A 382 -1.23 -37.63 -5.30
C PRO A 382 -1.53 -37.25 -3.84
N ASN A 383 -0.78 -36.29 -3.29
CA ASN A 383 -0.99 -35.78 -1.94
C ASN A 383 -2.08 -34.70 -1.83
N TYR A 384 -2.66 -34.25 -2.95
CA TYR A 384 -3.77 -33.30 -2.94
C TYR A 384 -5.02 -33.97 -2.37
N ASP A 385 -5.68 -33.32 -1.42
CA ASP A 385 -6.89 -33.87 -0.80
C ASP A 385 -7.98 -32.80 -0.72
N LYS A 386 -9.13 -33.12 -1.33
CA LYS A 386 -10.31 -32.25 -1.38
C LYS A 386 -10.87 -31.94 0.01
N LYS A 387 -10.56 -32.73 1.05
CA LYS A 387 -11.02 -32.45 2.43
C LYS A 387 -10.47 -31.13 2.98
N TYR A 388 -9.38 -30.62 2.41
CA TYR A 388 -8.75 -29.34 2.76
C TYR A 388 -9.32 -28.14 1.98
N GLU A 389 -10.28 -28.37 1.08
CA GLU A 389 -11.06 -27.32 0.44
C GLU A 389 -12.15 -26.82 1.41
N ILE A 390 -12.18 -25.51 1.66
CA ILE A 390 -13.18 -24.89 2.55
C ILE A 390 -13.95 -23.81 1.78
N THR A 391 -15.26 -24.01 1.65
CA THR A 391 -16.20 -22.99 1.17
C THR A 391 -17.05 -22.47 2.32
N LYS A 392 -17.16 -21.14 2.43
CA LYS A 392 -18.19 -20.47 3.23
C LYS A 392 -19.09 -19.64 2.32
N LYS A 393 -20.36 -20.01 2.23
CA LYS A 393 -21.42 -19.25 1.52
C LYS A 393 -22.21 -18.39 2.51
N GLU A 394 -22.53 -17.18 2.10
CA GLU A 394 -23.39 -16.24 2.80
C GLU A 394 -24.46 -15.73 1.83
N ASN A 395 -25.72 -16.08 2.10
CA ASN A 395 -26.86 -15.46 1.42
C ASN A 395 -27.23 -14.20 2.19
N ARG A 396 -27.09 -13.05 1.54
CA ARG A 396 -27.38 -11.74 2.11
C ARG A 396 -28.72 -11.20 1.62
N VAL A 397 -29.68 -12.07 1.28
CA VAL A 397 -31.05 -11.65 0.98
C VAL A 397 -31.82 -11.60 2.29
N HIS A 398 -32.49 -10.47 2.56
CA HIS A 398 -33.25 -10.26 3.80
C HIS A 398 -34.66 -9.80 3.47
N SER A 399 -35.65 -10.48 4.03
CA SER A 399 -37.08 -10.13 3.96
C SER A 399 -37.72 -9.99 5.35
N GLY A 400 -36.94 -10.10 6.43
CA GLY A 400 -37.44 -10.01 7.80
C GLY A 400 -37.31 -8.61 8.41
N ASP A 401 -37.58 -8.52 9.72
CA ASP A 401 -37.55 -7.27 10.45
C ASP A 401 -36.14 -6.69 10.61
N ILE A 402 -36.10 -5.38 10.81
CA ILE A 402 -34.89 -4.63 11.12
C ILE A 402 -34.68 -4.68 12.64
N ILE A 403 -33.46 -5.00 13.07
CA ILE A 403 -33.08 -5.03 14.48
C ILE A 403 -32.28 -3.77 14.81
N SER A 404 -32.71 -3.07 15.86
CA SER A 404 -31.98 -1.96 16.48
C SER A 404 -31.21 -2.49 17.70
N PRO A 405 -29.89 -2.72 17.61
CA PRO A 405 -29.13 -3.28 18.72
C PRO A 405 -29.05 -2.30 19.90
N SER A 406 -29.25 -2.77 21.12
CA SER A 406 -28.88 -2.00 22.32
C SER A 406 -27.37 -1.66 22.34
N PRO A 407 -26.91 -0.73 23.18
CA PRO A 407 -25.48 -0.41 23.35
C PRO A 407 -24.55 -1.61 23.46
N ILE A 408 -24.91 -2.56 24.33
CA ILE A 408 -24.10 -3.76 24.59
C ILE A 408 -24.14 -4.69 23.39
N GLU A 409 -25.32 -4.87 22.77
CA GLU A 409 -25.49 -5.64 21.54
C GLU A 409 -24.63 -5.06 20.40
N PHE A 410 -24.59 -3.73 20.24
CA PHE A 410 -23.77 -3.05 19.25
C PHE A 410 -22.27 -3.26 19.50
N LEU A 411 -21.79 -3.06 20.73
CA LEU A 411 -20.37 -3.28 21.07
C LEU A 411 -19.94 -4.74 20.85
N ILE A 412 -20.83 -5.70 21.12
CA ILE A 412 -20.59 -7.11 20.79
C ILE A 412 -20.48 -7.27 19.27
N LEU A 413 -21.43 -6.74 18.49
CA LEU A 413 -21.40 -6.78 17.02
C LEU A 413 -20.14 -6.11 16.43
N ASP A 414 -19.67 -5.04 17.05
CA ASP A 414 -18.44 -4.39 16.64
C ASP A 414 -17.25 -5.33 16.80
N ARG A 415 -17.15 -6.00 17.96
CA ARG A 415 -16.02 -6.88 18.32
C ARG A 415 -16.00 -8.25 17.68
N VAL A 416 -17.16 -8.88 17.45
CA VAL A 416 -17.24 -10.26 16.90
C VAL A 416 -16.60 -10.41 15.52
N ARG A 417 -16.42 -9.30 14.81
CA ARG A 417 -15.86 -9.24 13.45
C ARG A 417 -14.34 -9.29 13.40
N TYR A 418 -13.65 -8.96 14.49
CA TYR A 418 -12.20 -8.76 14.47
C TYR A 418 -11.41 -10.04 14.78
N TYR A 419 -10.13 -10.07 14.38
CA TYR A 419 -9.20 -11.19 14.54
C TYR A 419 -8.95 -11.55 16.02
N SER A 420 -8.35 -12.70 16.29
CA SER A 420 -8.14 -13.19 17.65
C SER A 420 -7.45 -12.22 18.60
N ILE A 421 -6.61 -11.28 18.12
CA ILE A 421 -5.99 -10.22 18.97
C ILE A 421 -7.02 -9.15 19.37
N THR A 422 -7.97 -8.82 18.51
CA THR A 422 -8.83 -7.62 18.65
C THR A 422 -10.30 -7.95 18.87
N GLY A 423 -10.72 -9.19 18.62
CA GLY A 423 -12.08 -9.70 18.74
C GLY A 423 -12.20 -10.91 19.68
N PHE A 424 -13.27 -11.68 19.49
CA PHE A 424 -13.51 -12.93 20.21
C PHE A 424 -12.60 -14.04 19.64
N GLY A 425 -12.04 -14.90 20.50
CA GLY A 425 -11.15 -16.00 20.09
C GLY A 425 -11.26 -17.20 21.05
N PHE A 426 -10.26 -18.09 21.08
CA PHE A 426 -10.21 -19.24 22.01
C PHE A 426 -9.96 -18.85 23.50
N GLU A 427 -10.53 -17.74 23.96
CA GLU A 427 -10.11 -17.02 25.17
C GLU A 427 -10.85 -17.39 26.45
N ARG A 428 -10.25 -17.01 27.59
CA ARG A 428 -10.85 -17.08 28.92
C ARG A 428 -11.91 -16.00 29.02
N GLU A 429 -13.16 -16.42 29.17
CA GLU A 429 -14.35 -15.58 29.15
C GLU A 429 -14.24 -14.32 30.03
N ARG A 430 -13.64 -14.43 31.22
CA ARG A 430 -13.40 -13.31 32.14
C ARG A 430 -12.65 -12.13 31.49
N LYS A 431 -11.72 -12.39 30.55
CA LYS A 431 -11.00 -11.32 29.83
C LYS A 431 -11.92 -10.58 28.86
N ILE A 432 -12.74 -11.31 28.10
CA ILE A 432 -13.74 -10.75 27.17
C ILE A 432 -14.74 -9.87 27.94
N LEU A 433 -15.16 -10.34 29.11
CA LEU A 433 -16.05 -9.59 29.99
C LEU A 433 -15.44 -8.27 30.44
N ASN A 434 -14.22 -8.31 30.99
CA ASN A 434 -13.52 -7.12 31.47
C ASN A 434 -13.31 -6.11 30.34
N GLN A 435 -13.01 -6.60 29.14
CA GLN A 435 -12.80 -5.75 27.98
C GLN A 435 -14.10 -5.09 27.51
N LEU A 436 -15.20 -5.83 27.38
CA LEU A 436 -16.50 -5.24 27.03
C LEU A 436 -16.98 -4.22 28.07
N LYS A 437 -16.70 -4.46 29.35
CA LYS A 437 -16.96 -3.48 30.42
C LYS A 437 -16.12 -2.22 30.26
N ALA A 438 -14.84 -2.36 29.91
CA ALA A 438 -13.96 -1.23 29.64
C ALA A 438 -14.46 -0.43 28.42
N ASP A 439 -14.73 -1.07 27.29
CA ASP A 439 -15.24 -0.40 26.09
C ASP A 439 -16.54 0.37 26.34
N PHE A 440 -17.45 -0.22 27.13
CA PHE A 440 -18.71 0.42 27.49
C PHE A 440 -18.48 1.67 28.35
N LEU A 441 -17.58 1.58 29.34
CA LEU A 441 -17.17 2.71 30.18
C LEU A 441 -16.48 3.81 29.37
N ASP A 442 -15.51 3.40 28.54
CA ASP A 442 -14.71 4.29 27.71
C ASP A 442 -15.62 5.05 26.74
N GLU A 443 -16.69 4.41 26.25
CA GLU A 443 -17.66 5.11 25.43
C GLU A 443 -18.42 6.21 26.18
N ILE A 444 -18.94 5.89 27.37
CA ILE A 444 -19.61 6.88 28.22
C ILE A 444 -18.66 8.03 28.55
N LEU A 445 -17.40 7.73 28.87
CA LEU A 445 -16.40 8.76 29.19
C LEU A 445 -16.05 9.61 27.97
N SER A 446 -15.93 9.02 26.78
CA SER A 446 -15.56 9.73 25.55
C SER A 446 -16.64 10.72 25.11
N GLN A 447 -17.92 10.35 25.23
CA GLN A 447 -19.01 11.26 24.94
C GLN A 447 -19.06 12.43 25.94
N ALA A 448 -18.72 12.18 27.20
CA ALA A 448 -18.73 13.18 28.26
C ALA A 448 -17.56 14.17 28.13
N SER A 449 -16.37 13.67 27.78
CA SER A 449 -15.20 14.49 27.53
C SER A 449 -15.43 15.41 26.34
N LEU A 450 -15.99 14.91 25.25
CA LEU A 450 -16.22 15.69 24.04
C LEU A 450 -17.14 16.90 24.27
N ILE A 451 -18.19 16.70 25.05
CA ILE A 451 -19.12 17.78 25.42
C ILE A 451 -18.43 18.79 26.35
N LYS A 452 -17.64 18.30 27.32
CA LYS A 452 -16.90 19.16 28.24
C LYS A 452 -15.85 20.00 27.52
N GLU A 453 -15.14 19.41 26.56
CA GLU A 453 -14.14 20.08 25.72
C GLU A 453 -14.79 21.12 24.83
N LEU A 454 -15.87 20.78 24.11
CA LEU A 454 -16.61 21.75 23.30
C LEU A 454 -17.12 22.91 24.16
N ARG A 455 -17.64 22.64 25.37
CA ARG A 455 -18.09 23.69 26.31
C ARG A 455 -16.95 24.60 26.71
N LYS A 456 -15.80 24.04 27.05
CA LYS A 456 -14.60 24.79 27.40
C LYS A 456 -14.13 25.66 26.23
N ASP A 457 -14.08 25.10 25.03
CA ASP A 457 -13.62 25.81 23.84
C ASP A 457 -14.58 26.95 23.45
N LEU A 458 -15.89 26.70 23.47
CA LEU A 458 -16.88 27.75 23.23
C LEU A 458 -16.85 28.83 24.29
N GLN A 459 -16.68 28.50 25.58
CA GLN A 459 -16.50 29.50 26.65
C GLN A 459 -15.22 30.34 26.46
N ILE A 460 -14.11 29.71 26.02
CA ILE A 460 -12.88 30.44 25.69
C ILE A 460 -13.12 31.39 24.50
N LEU A 461 -13.88 30.95 23.50
CA LEU A 461 -14.22 31.77 22.33
C LEU A 461 -15.10 32.97 22.73
N GLN A 462 -16.09 32.75 23.60
CA GLN A 462 -16.97 33.80 24.15
C GLN A 462 -16.18 34.86 24.93
N ARG A 463 -15.25 34.42 25.80
CA ARG A 463 -14.38 35.31 26.58
C ARG A 463 -13.35 36.07 25.73
N LYS A 464 -13.18 35.71 24.45
CA LYS A 464 -12.22 36.31 23.52
C LYS A 464 -12.94 36.83 22.27
N PRO A 465 -13.61 38.00 22.32
CA PRO A 465 -14.39 38.54 21.21
C PRO A 465 -13.59 38.71 19.92
N ASN A 466 -12.30 39.07 20.03
CA ASN A 466 -11.39 39.13 18.87
C ASN A 466 -11.15 37.77 18.20
N SER A 467 -11.12 36.68 18.98
CA SER A 467 -10.98 35.31 18.42
C SER A 467 -12.28 34.83 17.80
N LYS A 468 -13.44 35.13 18.43
CA LYS A 468 -14.77 34.90 17.86
C LYS A 468 -14.94 35.59 16.51
N LYS A 469 -14.61 36.89 16.42
CA LYS A 469 -14.68 37.67 15.17
C LYS A 469 -13.75 37.11 14.09
N LYS A 470 -12.52 36.71 14.44
CA LYS A 470 -11.58 36.08 13.48
C LYS A 470 -12.10 34.76 12.93
N LEU A 471 -12.67 33.90 13.78
CA LEU A 471 -13.24 32.63 13.35
C LEU A 471 -14.46 32.84 12.44
N LEU A 472 -15.39 33.71 12.84
CA LEU A 472 -16.56 34.03 12.01
C LEU A 472 -16.15 34.62 10.66
N ASN A 473 -15.15 35.52 10.64
CA ASN A 473 -14.59 36.03 9.39
C ASN A 473 -13.98 34.92 8.52
N LEU A 474 -13.25 33.97 9.12
CA LEU A 474 -12.70 32.81 8.40
C LEU A 474 -13.83 31.95 7.79
N LEU A 475 -14.87 31.64 8.57
CA LEU A 475 -16.03 30.86 8.11
C LEU A 475 -16.88 31.62 7.06
N ASN A 476 -16.90 32.95 7.11
CA ASN A 476 -17.56 33.78 6.10
C ASN A 476 -16.76 33.84 4.80
N LEU A 477 -15.43 33.99 4.87
CA LEU A 477 -14.55 33.93 3.69
C LEU A 477 -14.62 32.58 2.98
N LEU A 478 -14.91 31.50 3.73
CA LEU A 478 -14.97 30.14 3.24
C LEU A 478 -16.40 29.58 3.12
N SER A 479 -17.43 30.44 3.13
CA SER A 479 -18.84 30.02 3.07
C SER A 479 -19.19 29.10 1.90
N ASN A 480 -18.50 29.26 0.77
CA ASN A 480 -18.66 28.44 -0.45
C ASN A 480 -17.75 27.19 -0.47
N SER A 481 -17.10 26.87 0.64
CA SER A 481 -16.22 25.69 0.78
C SER A 481 -16.87 24.66 1.70
N SER A 482 -16.60 23.39 1.45
CA SER A 482 -17.03 22.34 2.38
C SER A 482 -16.34 22.46 3.74
N VAL A 483 -17.01 22.01 4.81
CA VAL A 483 -16.41 21.93 6.15
C VAL A 483 -15.18 21.03 6.16
N PHE A 484 -15.18 19.95 5.35
CA PHE A 484 -14.01 19.08 5.13
C PHE A 484 -12.80 19.88 4.64
N HIS A 485 -13.01 20.74 3.63
CA HIS A 485 -11.94 21.57 3.07
C HIS A 485 -11.44 22.62 4.06
N ILE A 486 -12.35 23.21 4.85
CA ILE A 486 -11.99 24.22 5.86
C ILE A 486 -11.12 23.62 6.95
N LYS A 487 -11.55 22.49 7.53
CA LYS A 487 -10.78 21.77 8.55
C LYS A 487 -9.38 21.44 8.04
N GLU A 488 -9.32 20.80 6.87
CA GLU A 488 -8.05 20.40 6.28
C GLU A 488 -7.13 21.59 5.98
N SER A 489 -7.69 22.73 5.54
CA SER A 489 -6.92 23.94 5.30
C SER A 489 -6.33 24.51 6.59
N VAL A 490 -7.07 24.46 7.71
CA VAL A 490 -6.58 24.90 9.02
C VAL A 490 -5.50 23.95 9.56
N ASP A 491 -5.69 22.64 9.41
CA ASP A 491 -4.70 21.62 9.83
C ASP A 491 -3.38 21.80 9.05
N SER A 492 -3.46 21.97 7.73
CA SER A 492 -2.29 22.27 6.86
C SER A 492 -1.54 23.56 7.28
N ILE A 493 -2.31 24.54 7.78
CA ILE A 493 -1.88 25.70 8.59
C ILE A 493 -0.76 25.37 9.56
N ILE A 494 -1.17 24.52 10.50
CA ILE A 494 -0.48 24.16 11.72
C ILE A 494 0.72 23.30 11.36
N ASP A 495 0.49 22.22 10.60
CA ASP A 495 1.54 21.27 10.22
C ASP A 495 2.69 21.96 9.48
N PHE A 496 2.36 22.86 8.55
CA PHE A 496 3.39 23.62 7.83
C PHE A 496 4.12 24.62 8.72
N GLY A 497 3.40 25.24 9.66
CA GLY A 497 3.99 26.17 10.62
C GLY A 497 4.99 25.49 11.54
N ASP A 498 4.63 24.33 12.09
CA ASP A 498 5.47 23.54 13.00
C ASP A 498 6.70 22.98 12.26
N PHE A 499 6.51 22.44 11.06
CA PHE A 499 7.59 21.97 10.20
C PHE A 499 8.61 23.07 9.84
N LEU A 500 8.14 24.30 9.58
CA LEU A 500 9.04 25.42 9.29
C LEU A 500 9.83 25.87 10.53
N GLU A 501 9.22 25.89 11.71
CA GLU A 501 9.97 26.16 12.95
C GLU A 501 11.09 25.12 13.14
N GLU A 502 10.79 23.85 12.91
CA GLU A 502 11.76 22.76 13.02
C GLU A 502 12.93 22.92 12.04
N ILE A 503 12.64 23.22 10.76
CA ILE A 503 13.67 23.46 9.75
C ILE A 503 14.54 24.67 10.12
N ILE A 504 13.92 25.76 10.55
CA ILE A 504 14.62 27.00 10.88
C ILE A 504 15.56 26.78 12.06
N GLU A 505 15.12 26.06 13.09
CA GLU A 505 15.94 25.74 14.26
C GLU A 505 17.08 24.78 13.92
N LYS A 506 16.78 23.67 13.22
CA LYS A 506 17.80 22.66 12.87
C LYS A 506 18.90 23.20 11.96
N ASN A 507 18.58 24.17 11.09
CA ASN A 507 19.50 24.71 10.09
C ASN A 507 19.96 26.14 10.38
N ASN A 508 19.61 26.69 11.55
CA ASN A 508 19.97 28.04 12.00
C ASN A 508 19.67 29.15 10.97
N ILE A 509 18.48 29.09 10.37
CA ILE A 509 18.04 30.01 9.31
C ILE A 509 17.58 31.34 9.92
N LYS A 510 18.24 32.45 9.62
CA LYS A 510 17.99 33.74 10.28
C LYS A 510 16.98 34.63 9.56
N ASN A 511 16.78 34.43 8.26
CA ASN A 511 15.91 35.28 7.45
C ASN A 511 15.29 34.55 6.25
N ILE A 512 14.34 35.22 5.59
CA ILE A 512 13.61 34.68 4.42
C ILE A 512 14.57 34.38 3.25
N GLN A 513 15.63 35.16 3.06
CA GLN A 513 16.58 34.94 1.97
C GLN A 513 17.39 33.66 2.21
N GLU A 514 17.81 33.39 3.44
CA GLU A 514 18.45 32.14 3.85
C GLU A 514 17.49 30.96 3.71
N LEU A 515 16.19 31.11 4.03
CA LEU A 515 15.19 30.08 3.77
C LEU A 515 15.02 29.79 2.27
N LYS A 516 15.03 30.84 1.44
CA LYS A 516 15.00 30.70 -0.04
C LYS A 516 16.26 29.99 -0.55
N LYS A 517 17.44 30.34 -0.05
CA LYS A 517 18.71 29.65 -0.36
C LYS A 517 18.68 28.20 0.11
N PHE A 518 18.16 27.93 1.30
CA PHE A 518 17.97 26.59 1.83
C PHE A 518 17.02 25.77 0.95
N LYS A 519 15.88 26.34 0.51
CA LYS A 519 14.96 25.70 -0.44
C LYS A 519 15.66 25.37 -1.77
N GLN A 520 16.44 26.30 -2.31
CA GLN A 520 17.21 26.09 -3.53
C GLN A 520 18.29 25.01 -3.38
N LYS A 521 18.93 24.93 -2.20
CA LYS A 521 19.99 23.94 -1.89
C LYS A 521 19.42 22.55 -1.64
N THR A 522 18.38 22.43 -0.83
CA THR A 522 17.78 21.15 -0.40
C THR A 522 16.87 20.50 -1.44
N LYS A 523 16.50 21.23 -2.50
CA LYS A 523 15.69 20.71 -3.63
C LYS A 523 14.26 20.26 -3.24
N ILE A 524 13.80 20.55 -2.03
CA ILE A 524 12.46 20.19 -1.55
C ILE A 524 11.45 21.24 -2.01
N ASP A 525 10.33 20.80 -2.57
CA ASP A 525 9.19 21.69 -2.77
C ASP A 525 8.34 21.75 -1.48
N LEU A 526 8.87 22.47 -0.49
CA LEU A 526 8.31 22.58 0.88
C LEU A 526 6.83 22.99 0.87
N TYR A 527 6.43 23.83 -0.08
CA TYR A 527 5.10 24.43 -0.16
C TYR A 527 4.07 23.47 -0.76
N THR A 528 4.42 22.71 -1.80
CA THR A 528 3.51 21.73 -2.40
C THR A 528 3.31 20.50 -1.53
N ASN A 529 4.25 20.23 -0.62
CA ASN A 529 4.21 19.05 0.25
C ASN A 529 3.25 19.20 1.44
N LEU A 530 2.92 20.42 1.88
CA LEU A 530 2.09 20.65 3.08
C LEU A 530 0.95 21.65 2.84
N LEU A 531 1.12 22.67 2.00
CA LEU A 531 0.09 23.68 1.74
C LEU A 531 -0.85 23.22 0.63
N ASN A 532 -2.02 22.77 1.04
CA ASN A 532 -2.99 22.04 0.25
C ASN A 532 -3.83 22.86 -0.77
N ASN A 533 -3.57 24.18 -0.90
CA ASN A 533 -4.28 25.11 -1.79
C ASN A 533 -3.46 26.39 -2.06
N LYS A 534 -3.46 26.90 -3.30
CA LYS A 534 -2.81 28.18 -3.69
C LYS A 534 -3.23 29.38 -2.84
N LYS A 535 -4.49 29.42 -2.38
CA LYS A 535 -4.98 30.49 -1.48
C LYS A 535 -4.32 30.41 -0.11
N THR A 536 -4.17 29.20 0.42
CA THR A 536 -3.48 28.93 1.69
C THR A 536 -1.99 29.21 1.57
N GLU A 537 -1.38 28.83 0.44
CA GLU A 537 0.01 29.12 0.12
C GLU A 537 0.28 30.62 0.04
N HIS A 538 -0.57 31.38 -0.65
CA HIS A 538 -0.47 32.84 -0.71
C HIS A 538 -0.67 33.47 0.68
N LEU A 539 -1.70 33.06 1.42
CA LEU A 539 -1.93 33.54 2.79
C LEU A 539 -0.70 33.30 3.66
N PHE A 540 -0.08 32.13 3.53
CA PHE A 540 1.10 31.77 4.29
C PHE A 540 2.32 32.61 3.89
N ASN A 541 2.63 32.66 2.59
CA ASN A 541 3.79 33.37 2.05
C ASN A 541 3.75 34.87 2.31
N GLU A 542 2.59 35.49 2.14
CA GLU A 542 2.45 36.95 2.26
C GLU A 542 2.19 37.40 3.70
N LYS A 543 1.51 36.58 4.53
CA LYS A 543 1.06 37.03 5.87
C LYS A 543 1.68 36.31 7.05
N LEU A 544 2.13 35.05 6.92
CA LEU A 544 2.63 34.23 8.04
C LEU A 544 4.15 34.10 8.03
N LEU A 545 4.73 33.76 6.88
CA LEU A 545 6.17 33.61 6.72
C LEU A 545 6.94 34.89 7.09
N PRO A 546 6.50 36.12 6.73
CA PRO A 546 7.19 37.33 7.17
C PRO A 546 7.12 37.53 8.68
N LYS A 547 6.04 37.09 9.33
CA LYS A 547 5.89 37.20 10.79
C LYS A 547 6.79 36.22 11.52
N LEU A 548 7.05 35.04 10.97
CA LEU A 548 7.96 34.06 11.56
C LEU A 548 9.36 34.67 11.80
N PHE A 549 9.88 35.42 10.82
CA PHE A 549 11.19 36.07 10.92
C PHE A 549 11.16 37.46 11.58
N LYS A 550 10.09 38.26 11.39
CA LYS A 550 9.99 39.60 11.99
C LYS A 550 9.54 39.59 13.46
N ASN A 551 8.66 38.67 13.84
CA ASN A 551 8.10 38.58 15.19
C ASN A 551 7.61 37.14 15.47
N ARG A 552 8.55 36.28 15.88
CA ARG A 552 8.29 34.86 16.16
C ARG A 552 7.20 34.65 17.21
N LYS A 553 7.08 35.54 18.21
CA LYS A 553 6.01 35.48 19.22
C LYS A 553 4.63 35.64 18.59
N LYS A 554 4.46 36.62 17.70
CA LYS A 554 3.21 36.85 16.95
C LYS A 554 2.89 35.72 15.99
N PHE A 555 3.90 35.07 15.40
CA PHE A 555 3.70 33.86 14.59
C PHE A 555 3.15 32.71 15.45
N LYS A 556 3.80 32.42 16.59
CA LYS A 556 3.35 31.39 17.54
C LYS A 556 1.92 31.64 18.05
N GLU A 557 1.54 32.89 18.28
CA GLU A 557 0.16 33.24 18.62
C GLU A 557 -0.84 32.92 17.50
N ILE A 558 -0.45 33.11 16.23
CA ILE A 558 -1.31 32.78 15.09
C ILE A 558 -1.45 31.27 14.93
N ILE A 559 -0.36 30.50 15.01
CA ILE A 559 -0.43 29.03 14.97
C ILE A 559 -1.32 28.52 16.10
N LYS A 560 -1.12 28.99 17.34
CA LYS A 560 -1.99 28.66 18.48
C LYS A 560 -3.47 28.96 18.24
N SER A 561 -3.78 30.07 17.56
CA SER A 561 -5.18 30.39 17.21
C SER A 561 -5.77 29.44 16.17
N HIS A 562 -4.97 29.00 15.20
CA HIS A 562 -5.39 27.99 14.21
C HIS A 562 -5.54 26.61 14.87
N THR A 563 -4.63 26.21 15.79
CA THR A 563 -4.78 24.99 16.59
C THR A 563 -6.09 24.98 17.37
N PHE A 564 -6.44 26.11 17.98
CA PHE A 564 -7.72 26.26 18.66
C PHE A 564 -8.92 26.12 17.69
N PHE A 565 -8.86 26.72 16.50
CA PHE A 565 -9.90 26.57 15.48
C PHE A 565 -10.00 25.15 14.94
N SER A 566 -8.87 24.46 14.73
CA SER A 566 -8.83 23.05 14.32
C SER A 566 -9.52 22.16 15.36
N ASN A 567 -9.20 22.32 16.65
CA ASN A 567 -9.85 21.58 17.73
C ASN A 567 -11.36 21.82 17.77
N LEU A 568 -11.80 23.08 17.61
CA LEU A 568 -13.23 23.39 17.58
C LEU A 568 -13.94 22.74 16.37
N LEU A 569 -13.34 22.80 15.18
CA LEU A 569 -13.88 22.13 13.99
C LEU A 569 -13.89 20.61 14.15
N LYS A 570 -12.85 20.01 14.75
CA LYS A 570 -12.81 18.59 15.10
C LYS A 570 -14.00 18.20 15.99
N ASN A 571 -14.30 18.99 17.01
CA ASN A 571 -15.46 18.75 17.88
C ASN A 571 -16.79 18.80 17.11
N PHE A 572 -16.98 19.76 16.20
CA PHE A 572 -18.17 19.80 15.33
C PHE A 572 -18.27 18.58 14.40
N PHE A 573 -17.15 18.15 13.82
CA PHE A 573 -17.05 16.96 12.99
C PHE A 573 -17.43 15.69 13.77
N GLU A 574 -16.92 15.53 14.98
CA GLU A 574 -17.23 14.40 15.85
C GLU A 574 -18.70 14.39 16.28
N LEU A 575 -19.32 15.57 16.45
CA LEU A 575 -20.75 15.74 16.68
C LEU A 575 -21.63 15.64 15.43
N LYS A 576 -21.03 15.42 14.25
CA LYS A 576 -21.73 15.30 12.95
C LYS A 576 -22.47 16.58 12.53
N ILE A 577 -21.96 17.74 12.94
CA ILE A 577 -22.47 19.05 12.54
C ILE A 577 -21.64 19.52 11.33
N PHE A 578 -22.13 19.26 10.12
CA PHE A 578 -21.44 19.62 8.87
C PHE A 578 -22.00 20.89 8.21
N ASN A 579 -23.10 21.44 8.72
CA ASN A 579 -23.70 22.64 8.15
C ASN A 579 -23.00 23.89 8.68
N LEU A 580 -22.34 24.65 7.80
CA LEU A 580 -21.64 25.88 8.18
C LEU A 580 -22.53 26.94 8.81
N ASN A 581 -23.79 27.04 8.39
CA ASN A 581 -24.72 28.03 8.95
C ASN A 581 -25.13 27.64 10.37
N ILE A 582 -25.28 26.34 10.65
CA ILE A 582 -25.51 25.84 12.00
C ILE A 582 -24.28 26.10 12.89
N ILE A 583 -23.07 25.82 12.39
CA ILE A 583 -21.82 26.10 13.11
C ILE A 583 -21.72 27.60 13.47
N LYS A 584 -22.03 28.50 12.54
CA LYS A 584 -22.04 29.95 12.79
C LYS A 584 -23.06 30.34 13.86
N LYS A 585 -24.29 29.85 13.75
CA LYS A 585 -25.34 30.09 14.75
C LYS A 585 -24.92 29.62 16.15
N ILE A 586 -24.29 28.44 16.25
CA ILE A 586 -23.76 27.92 17.53
C ILE A 586 -22.67 28.84 18.07
N ILE A 587 -21.77 29.35 17.23
CA ILE A 587 -20.72 30.29 17.66
C ILE A 587 -21.31 31.65 18.09
N GLU A 588 -22.40 32.08 17.46
CA GLU A 588 -23.02 33.39 17.67
C GLU A 588 -23.91 33.43 18.92
N ASN A 589 -24.75 32.41 19.13
CA ASN A 589 -25.80 32.37 20.15
C ASN A 589 -25.40 31.55 21.39
N GLU A 590 -25.37 32.20 22.56
CA GLU A 590 -24.97 31.58 23.82
C GLU A 590 -26.04 30.68 24.45
N ASP A 591 -27.32 30.94 24.19
CA ASP A 591 -28.44 30.18 24.76
C ASP A 591 -28.64 28.83 24.06
N LEU A 592 -28.37 28.77 22.75
CA LEU A 592 -28.33 27.52 22.00
C LEU A 592 -27.27 26.56 22.53
N ILE A 593 -26.15 27.10 23.03
CA ILE A 593 -25.05 26.33 23.60
C ILE A 593 -25.48 25.72 24.95
N SER A 594 -26.14 26.50 25.81
CA SER A 594 -26.57 26.04 27.13
C SER A 594 -27.64 24.96 27.04
N THR A 595 -28.61 25.08 26.12
CA THR A 595 -29.63 24.04 25.85
C THR A 595 -29.02 22.76 25.27
N LEU A 596 -28.08 22.86 24.32
CA LEU A 596 -27.37 21.70 23.77
C LEU A 596 -26.62 20.91 24.86
N PHE A 597 -25.98 21.62 25.79
CA PHE A 597 -25.23 21.01 26.88
C PHE A 597 -26.10 20.42 27.97
N LEU A 598 -27.17 21.10 28.38
CA LEU A 598 -28.09 20.57 29.38
C LEU A 598 -28.76 19.29 28.86
N GLY A 599 -29.31 19.33 27.65
CA GLY A 599 -29.95 18.18 27.03
C GLY A 599 -29.01 16.99 26.85
N LYS A 600 -27.73 17.21 26.51
CA LYS A 600 -26.77 16.11 26.46
C LYS A 600 -26.32 15.62 27.84
N GLN A 601 -26.05 16.50 28.80
CA GLN A 601 -25.65 16.09 30.16
C GLN A 601 -26.74 15.26 30.85
N GLU A 602 -27.99 15.62 30.66
CA GLU A 602 -29.14 14.85 31.16
C GLU A 602 -29.22 13.47 30.50
N LYS A 603 -29.05 13.40 29.17
CA LYS A 603 -28.95 12.13 28.43
C LYS A 603 -27.80 11.25 28.91
N MET A 604 -26.63 11.83 29.17
CA MET A 604 -25.47 11.09 29.69
C MET A 604 -25.72 10.52 31.10
N LYS A 605 -26.33 11.33 31.98
CA LYS A 605 -26.76 10.84 33.31
C LYS A 605 -27.76 9.70 33.18
N ASN A 606 -28.72 9.82 32.26
CA ASN A 606 -29.71 8.78 32.01
C ASN A 606 -29.08 7.49 31.47
N MET A 607 -28.13 7.56 30.54
CA MET A 607 -27.37 6.37 30.09
C MET A 607 -26.58 5.72 31.24
N HIS A 608 -25.86 6.53 32.04
CA HIS A 608 -25.04 6.02 33.14
C HIS A 608 -25.91 5.33 34.21
N ASN A 609 -27.09 5.87 34.48
CA ASN A 609 -28.05 5.30 35.42
C ASN A 609 -28.75 4.05 34.87
N LYS A 610 -29.04 4.00 33.55
CA LYS A 610 -29.75 2.91 32.89
C LYS A 610 -28.93 1.64 32.71
N TYR A 611 -27.60 1.76 32.56
CA TYR A 611 -26.72 0.62 32.29
C TYR A 611 -25.66 0.46 33.38
N LYS A 612 -25.93 -0.34 34.41
CA LYS A 612 -24.92 -0.64 35.44
C LYS A 612 -23.90 -1.66 34.89
N ILE A 613 -22.61 -1.39 35.10
CA ILE A 613 -21.49 -2.26 34.68
C ILE A 613 -21.61 -3.67 35.27
N GLN A 614 -22.24 -3.78 36.45
CA GLN A 614 -22.50 -5.04 37.14
C GLN A 614 -23.44 -5.96 36.33
N ASP A 615 -24.30 -5.40 35.48
CA ASP A 615 -25.28 -6.15 34.67
C ASP A 615 -24.68 -6.79 33.42
N ILE A 616 -23.46 -6.40 33.04
CA ILE A 616 -22.71 -7.04 31.97
C ILE A 616 -22.08 -8.31 32.57
N THR A 617 -22.64 -9.47 32.25
CA THR A 617 -22.18 -10.78 32.69
C THR A 617 -21.86 -11.68 31.49
N LEU A 618 -21.07 -12.73 31.72
CA LEU A 618 -20.77 -13.73 30.68
C LEU A 618 -22.02 -14.43 30.16
N LYS A 619 -22.96 -14.75 31.06
CA LYS A 619 -24.26 -15.32 30.70
C LYS A 619 -25.01 -14.41 29.75
N LYS A 620 -25.04 -13.10 30.01
CA LYS A 620 -25.67 -12.10 29.14
C LYS A 620 -25.00 -12.02 27.77
N ILE A 621 -23.66 -12.01 27.71
CA ILE A 621 -22.92 -12.00 26.44
C ILE A 621 -23.22 -13.25 25.61
N ARG A 622 -23.15 -14.45 26.22
CA ARG A 622 -23.48 -15.71 25.53
C ARG A 622 -24.93 -15.71 25.03
N ASN A 623 -25.88 -15.27 25.85
CA ASN A 623 -27.29 -15.17 25.45
C ASN A 623 -27.49 -14.24 24.24
N ILE A 624 -26.81 -13.09 24.22
CA ILE A 624 -26.85 -12.16 23.07
C ILE A 624 -26.27 -12.80 21.81
N ILE A 625 -25.13 -13.49 21.93
CA ILE A 625 -24.48 -14.16 20.79
C ILE A 625 -25.35 -15.31 20.26
N ASN A 626 -25.96 -16.11 21.14
CA ASN A 626 -26.91 -17.14 20.75
C ASN A 626 -28.14 -16.52 20.06
N LYS A 627 -28.71 -15.45 20.62
CA LYS A 627 -29.79 -14.67 19.98
C LYS A 627 -29.39 -14.19 18.58
N PHE A 628 -28.17 -13.69 18.39
CA PHE A 628 -27.68 -13.27 17.08
C PHE A 628 -27.47 -14.42 16.09
N LEU A 629 -27.21 -15.63 16.57
CA LEU A 629 -27.04 -16.84 15.75
C LEU A 629 -28.36 -17.54 15.43
N GLU A 630 -29.37 -17.38 16.29
CA GLU A 630 -30.69 -18.04 16.21
C GLU A 630 -31.76 -17.17 15.54
N THR A 631 -31.53 -15.86 15.42
CA THR A 631 -32.39 -14.95 14.65
C THR A 631 -32.55 -15.44 13.21
N ASN A 632 -33.71 -15.18 12.59
CA ASN A 632 -33.99 -15.57 11.21
C ASN A 632 -34.26 -14.34 10.33
N PRO A 633 -33.35 -13.96 9.42
CA PRO A 633 -32.01 -14.51 9.23
C PRO A 633 -31.07 -14.09 10.38
N PRO A 634 -29.98 -14.84 10.63
CA PRO A 634 -29.12 -14.57 11.76
C PRO A 634 -28.31 -13.30 11.55
N ILE A 635 -28.12 -12.54 12.62
CA ILE A 635 -27.34 -11.29 12.60
C ILE A 635 -25.85 -11.59 12.41
N ILE A 636 -25.35 -12.70 12.94
CA ILE A 636 -23.94 -13.09 12.80
C ILE A 636 -23.78 -14.50 12.23
N TYR A 637 -22.69 -14.74 11.50
CA TYR A 637 -22.35 -16.06 10.96
C TYR A 637 -20.93 -16.47 11.35
N PRO A 638 -20.68 -17.74 11.69
CA PRO A 638 -19.32 -18.24 11.93
C PRO A 638 -18.42 -18.05 10.69
N TYR A 639 -17.24 -17.46 10.85
CA TYR A 639 -16.37 -17.07 9.72
C TYR A 639 -14.85 -17.27 9.90
N LEU A 640 -14.43 -18.34 10.58
CA LEU A 640 -13.02 -18.62 10.91
C LEU A 640 -12.04 -18.49 9.73
N THR A 641 -12.42 -18.89 8.51
CA THR A 641 -11.54 -18.84 7.34
C THR A 641 -10.99 -17.44 7.04
N SER A 642 -11.67 -16.36 7.41
CA SER A 642 -11.17 -15.00 7.22
C SER A 642 -9.95 -14.68 8.08
N THR A 643 -9.73 -15.42 9.19
CA THR A 643 -8.57 -15.25 10.08
C THR A 643 -7.30 -15.95 9.59
N ILE A 644 -7.44 -16.84 8.59
CA ILE A 644 -6.32 -17.54 7.98
C ILE A 644 -5.76 -16.63 6.88
N SER A 645 -4.54 -16.11 7.05
CA SER A 645 -3.93 -15.24 6.05
C SER A 645 -3.34 -16.03 4.90
N THR A 646 -3.55 -15.50 3.70
CA THR A 646 -2.90 -15.99 2.48
C THR A 646 -1.71 -15.15 2.05
N ALA A 647 -1.37 -14.08 2.79
CA ALA A 647 -0.37 -13.08 2.36
C ALA A 647 1.05 -13.64 2.19
N VAL A 648 1.36 -14.78 2.82
CA VAL A 648 2.70 -15.40 2.70
C VAL A 648 2.95 -15.90 1.27
N PHE A 649 1.91 -16.41 0.62
CA PHE A 649 1.98 -16.94 -0.75
C PHE A 649 1.28 -16.03 -1.76
N ALA A 650 0.12 -15.46 -1.44
CA ALA A 650 -0.60 -14.56 -2.32
C ALA A 650 -0.09 -13.12 -2.23
N LYS A 651 0.59 -12.64 -3.28
CA LYS A 651 1.27 -11.33 -3.32
C LYS A 651 0.48 -10.25 -4.01
N TYR A 652 -0.46 -10.64 -4.88
CA TYR A 652 -1.40 -9.74 -5.53
C TYR A 652 -2.71 -10.48 -5.82
N ASN A 653 -3.74 -9.73 -6.25
CA ASN A 653 -5.04 -10.30 -6.54
C ASN A 653 -5.58 -9.82 -7.90
N LEU A 654 -6.22 -10.72 -8.64
CA LEU A 654 -6.96 -10.40 -9.85
C LEU A 654 -8.44 -10.21 -9.52
N PHE A 655 -8.94 -9.03 -9.84
CA PHE A 655 -10.34 -8.69 -9.69
C PHE A 655 -11.05 -8.77 -11.05
N ILE A 656 -11.98 -9.71 -11.17
CA ILE A 656 -12.67 -10.07 -12.40
C ILE A 656 -14.15 -9.72 -12.24
N ILE A 657 -14.70 -8.96 -13.19
CA ILE A 657 -16.12 -8.66 -13.31
C ILE A 657 -16.68 -9.50 -14.46
N LEU A 658 -17.73 -10.27 -14.19
CA LEU A 658 -18.38 -11.17 -15.14
C LEU A 658 -19.89 -10.91 -15.19
N LYS A 659 -20.51 -11.22 -16.33
CA LYS A 659 -21.98 -11.31 -16.43
C LYS A 659 -22.49 -12.49 -15.59
N ASP A 660 -23.58 -12.29 -14.85
CA ASP A 660 -24.17 -13.39 -14.08
C ASP A 660 -24.92 -14.38 -14.98
N LYS A 661 -24.35 -15.58 -15.17
CA LYS A 661 -24.95 -16.70 -15.94
C LYS A 661 -24.66 -18.05 -15.29
N PRO A 662 -25.56 -19.05 -15.39
CA PRO A 662 -25.33 -20.38 -14.82
C PRO A 662 -24.02 -21.04 -15.25
N LYS A 663 -23.74 -21.07 -16.57
CA LYS A 663 -22.49 -21.62 -17.15
C LYS A 663 -21.23 -20.94 -16.60
N ILE A 664 -21.31 -19.67 -16.22
CA ILE A 664 -20.18 -18.93 -15.64
C ILE A 664 -19.96 -19.36 -14.20
N ARG A 665 -21.03 -19.53 -13.42
CA ARG A 665 -20.94 -20.03 -12.04
C ARG A 665 -20.35 -21.44 -11.97
N GLU A 666 -20.71 -22.32 -12.90
CA GLU A 666 -20.11 -23.66 -13.04
C GLU A 666 -18.59 -23.59 -13.27
N LYS A 667 -18.16 -22.75 -14.20
CA LYS A 667 -16.73 -22.53 -14.47
C LYS A 667 -16.00 -21.95 -13.25
N ILE A 668 -16.59 -21.00 -12.54
CA ILE A 668 -16.00 -20.48 -11.29
C ILE A 668 -15.81 -21.61 -10.27
N ASN A 669 -16.81 -22.49 -10.12
CA ASN A 669 -16.72 -23.62 -9.21
C ASN A 669 -15.59 -24.59 -9.56
N GLN A 670 -15.27 -24.77 -10.85
CA GLN A 670 -14.16 -25.61 -11.29
C GLN A 670 -12.78 -25.01 -10.95
N ILE A 671 -12.66 -23.67 -10.90
CA ILE A 671 -11.35 -23.01 -10.80
C ILE A 671 -11.02 -22.45 -9.41
N LYS A 672 -12.03 -22.30 -8.54
CA LYS A 672 -11.91 -21.53 -7.29
C LYS A 672 -10.88 -22.06 -6.29
N TYR A 673 -10.51 -23.35 -6.39
CA TYR A 673 -9.54 -24.01 -5.50
C TYR A 673 -8.15 -24.22 -6.12
N LEU A 674 -7.95 -23.86 -7.38
CA LEU A 674 -6.60 -23.79 -7.94
C LEU A 674 -5.75 -22.71 -7.27
N PHE A 675 -6.42 -21.75 -6.65
CA PHE A 675 -5.81 -20.60 -6.02
C PHE A 675 -5.91 -20.73 -4.49
N PRO A 676 -4.98 -20.11 -3.75
CA PRO A 676 -5.01 -20.17 -2.29
C PRO A 676 -6.31 -19.63 -1.68
N ARG A 677 -6.85 -18.57 -2.27
CA ARG A 677 -8.14 -18.00 -1.89
C ARG A 677 -8.85 -17.43 -3.11
N SER A 678 -10.16 -17.59 -3.15
CA SER A 678 -11.03 -16.86 -4.06
C SER A 678 -12.29 -16.35 -3.37
N ILE A 679 -12.67 -15.12 -3.68
CA ILE A 679 -13.88 -14.49 -3.16
C ILE A 679 -14.83 -14.26 -4.33
N TYR A 680 -15.99 -14.89 -4.26
CA TYR A 680 -17.07 -14.73 -5.21
C TYR A 680 -18.14 -13.84 -4.58
N ILE A 681 -18.56 -12.80 -5.29
CA ILE A 681 -19.65 -11.91 -4.90
C ILE A 681 -20.63 -11.82 -6.05
N LYS A 682 -21.91 -12.09 -5.77
CA LYS A 682 -23.01 -11.83 -6.69
C LYS A 682 -23.80 -10.62 -6.20
N GLY A 683 -24.11 -9.72 -7.11
CA GLY A 683 -24.83 -8.50 -6.80
C GLY A 683 -25.47 -7.84 -8.01
N GLU A 684 -26.14 -6.75 -7.74
CA GLU A 684 -26.75 -5.87 -8.73
C GLU A 684 -25.99 -4.54 -8.73
N ASP A 685 -25.57 -4.09 -9.91
CA ASP A 685 -24.95 -2.78 -10.10
C ASP A 685 -26.01 -1.69 -10.10
N LEU A 686 -26.11 -0.91 -9.03
CA LEU A 686 -27.12 0.12 -8.81
C LEU A 686 -27.02 1.32 -9.76
N ILE A 687 -25.97 1.36 -10.60
CA ILE A 687 -25.80 2.39 -11.63
C ILE A 687 -26.31 1.91 -12.99
N THR A 688 -26.25 0.60 -13.26
CA THR A 688 -26.61 0.02 -14.57
C THR A 688 -27.76 -0.99 -14.53
N ASP A 689 -28.25 -1.31 -13.33
CA ASP A 689 -29.30 -2.30 -13.03
C ASP A 689 -29.02 -3.70 -13.61
N LYS A 690 -27.73 -4.03 -13.77
CA LYS A 690 -27.27 -5.33 -14.28
C LYS A 690 -26.85 -6.24 -13.14
N SER A 691 -27.23 -7.52 -13.23
CA SER A 691 -26.73 -8.56 -12.32
C SER A 691 -25.34 -9.03 -12.75
N LEU A 692 -24.39 -8.93 -11.82
CA LEU A 692 -22.97 -9.15 -12.07
C LEU A 692 -22.38 -10.11 -11.04
N ILE A 693 -21.33 -10.81 -11.47
CA ILE A 693 -20.45 -11.59 -10.62
C ILE A 693 -19.10 -10.88 -10.51
N TYR A 694 -18.61 -10.77 -9.29
CA TYR A 694 -17.26 -10.33 -8.96
C TYR A 694 -16.49 -11.52 -8.43
N LEU A 695 -15.37 -11.82 -9.06
CA LEU A 695 -14.46 -12.87 -8.64
C LEU A 695 -13.10 -12.25 -8.33
N ASP A 696 -12.67 -12.43 -7.10
CA ASP A 696 -11.38 -11.98 -6.61
C ASP A 696 -10.49 -13.19 -6.39
N ILE A 697 -9.36 -13.26 -7.11
CA ILE A 697 -8.45 -14.41 -7.10
C ILE A 697 -7.12 -13.96 -6.50
N PHE A 698 -6.72 -14.60 -5.40
CA PHE A 698 -5.44 -14.35 -4.75
C PHE A 698 -4.35 -15.21 -5.40
N LEU A 699 -3.25 -14.61 -5.87
CA LEU A 699 -2.26 -15.31 -6.68
C LEU A 699 -0.85 -15.28 -6.08
N PRO A 700 -0.08 -16.38 -6.23
CA PRO A 700 1.36 -16.34 -6.01
C PRO A 700 2.06 -15.45 -7.04
N ASN A 701 3.31 -15.10 -6.78
CA ASN A 701 4.13 -14.32 -7.71
C ASN A 701 4.50 -15.16 -8.93
N LEU A 702 3.73 -14.97 -10.00
CA LEU A 702 3.89 -15.60 -11.30
C LEU A 702 4.92 -14.83 -12.16
N SER A 703 5.74 -15.56 -12.90
CA SER A 703 6.56 -15.00 -13.98
C SER A 703 5.69 -14.43 -15.10
N LEU A 704 6.29 -13.61 -15.98
CA LEU A 704 5.57 -13.05 -17.14
C LEU A 704 4.94 -14.13 -18.04
N SER A 705 5.64 -15.25 -18.24
CA SER A 705 5.13 -16.37 -19.07
C SER A 705 3.93 -17.09 -18.43
N GLU A 706 3.95 -17.22 -17.11
CA GLU A 706 2.86 -17.81 -16.33
C GLU A 706 1.67 -16.85 -16.30
N LYS A 707 1.90 -15.54 -16.17
CA LYS A 707 0.86 -14.51 -16.28
C LYS A 707 0.18 -14.56 -17.66
N GLU A 708 0.95 -14.56 -18.75
CA GLU A 708 0.41 -14.67 -20.10
C GLU A 708 -0.48 -15.92 -20.25
N THR A 709 -0.03 -17.05 -19.71
CA THR A 709 -0.78 -18.31 -19.71
C THR A 709 -2.08 -18.21 -18.90
N LEU A 710 -2.02 -17.67 -17.69
CA LEU A 710 -3.21 -17.46 -16.85
C LEU A 710 -4.25 -16.58 -17.54
N PHE A 711 -3.83 -15.45 -18.09
CA PHE A 711 -4.71 -14.53 -18.78
C PHE A 711 -5.31 -15.16 -20.03
N SER A 712 -4.55 -15.98 -20.76
CA SER A 712 -5.08 -16.76 -21.87
C SER A 712 -6.19 -17.69 -21.43
N ILE A 713 -5.97 -18.42 -20.33
CA ILE A 713 -6.95 -19.37 -19.80
C ILE A 713 -8.21 -18.64 -19.31
N LEU A 714 -8.07 -17.55 -18.56
CA LEU A 714 -9.21 -16.76 -18.09
C LEU A 714 -10.05 -16.23 -19.27
N THR A 715 -9.37 -15.70 -20.29
CA THR A 715 -10.02 -15.20 -21.51
C THR A 715 -10.74 -16.31 -22.27
N ASN A 716 -10.13 -17.49 -22.41
CA ASN A 716 -10.73 -18.64 -23.08
C ASN A 716 -11.88 -19.26 -22.28
N THR A 717 -11.79 -19.22 -20.95
CA THR A 717 -12.79 -19.76 -20.01
C THR A 717 -14.04 -18.90 -20.02
N PHE A 718 -13.91 -17.58 -19.87
CA PHE A 718 -15.06 -16.69 -19.69
C PHE A 718 -15.48 -15.93 -20.98
N LYS A 719 -14.59 -15.82 -21.97
CA LYS A 719 -14.85 -15.23 -23.31
C LYS A 719 -15.61 -13.88 -23.21
N LYS A 720 -16.72 -13.76 -23.96
CA LYS A 720 -17.59 -12.56 -24.07
C LYS A 720 -18.35 -12.19 -22.79
N ASP A 721 -18.22 -12.99 -21.74
CA ASP A 721 -18.87 -12.76 -20.45
C ASP A 721 -17.99 -12.00 -19.46
N ILE A 722 -16.70 -11.80 -19.79
CA ILE A 722 -15.82 -10.86 -19.08
C ILE A 722 -16.26 -9.43 -19.34
N ILE A 723 -16.47 -8.69 -18.25
CA ILE A 723 -16.70 -7.24 -18.25
C ILE A 723 -15.44 -6.49 -17.87
N GLN A 724 -14.62 -6.98 -16.95
CA GLN A 724 -13.36 -6.32 -16.62
C GLN A 724 -12.41 -7.30 -15.90
N VAL A 725 -11.10 -7.14 -16.06
CA VAL A 725 -10.06 -7.81 -15.27
C VAL A 725 -9.02 -6.78 -14.89
N LEU A 726 -8.81 -6.60 -13.58
CA LEU A 726 -7.83 -5.66 -13.01
C LEU A 726 -6.88 -6.42 -12.08
N ARG A 727 -5.58 -6.12 -12.14
CA ARG A 727 -4.65 -6.47 -11.06
C ARG A 727 -4.74 -5.40 -9.98
N LEU A 728 -5.21 -5.80 -8.81
CA LEU A 728 -5.27 -4.92 -7.65
C LEU A 728 -4.06 -5.17 -6.76
N ASN A 729 -3.52 -4.09 -6.23
CA ASN A 729 -2.46 -4.15 -5.25
C ASN A 729 -3.05 -3.84 -3.87
N SER A 730 -2.79 -4.71 -2.91
CA SER A 730 -3.21 -4.53 -1.53
C SER A 730 -2.35 -5.36 -0.59
N HIS A 731 -2.30 -4.95 0.67
CA HIS A 731 -1.66 -5.72 1.74
C HIS A 731 -2.51 -6.93 2.20
N GLY A 732 -3.69 -7.17 1.62
CA GLY A 732 -4.55 -8.33 1.91
C GLY A 732 -5.21 -8.36 3.28
N ILE A 733 -4.99 -7.36 4.14
CA ILE A 733 -5.60 -7.24 5.47
C ILE A 733 -6.72 -6.21 5.40
N MET A 734 -7.94 -6.59 5.77
CA MET A 734 -8.98 -5.59 6.01
C MET A 734 -8.73 -4.96 7.38
N LYS A 735 -8.52 -3.63 7.42
CA LYS A 735 -8.36 -2.90 8.67
C LYS A 735 -9.63 -3.04 9.52
N ALA A 736 -9.46 -3.10 10.84
CA ALA A 736 -10.58 -3.10 11.77
C ALA A 736 -11.29 -1.73 11.71
N PHE A 737 -12.57 -1.70 11.35
CA PHE A 737 -13.36 -0.47 11.32
C PHE A 737 -14.58 -0.58 12.23
N SER A 738 -14.83 0.50 12.97
CA SER A 738 -16.01 0.63 13.81
C SER A 738 -17.03 1.55 13.16
N LEU A 739 -18.31 1.26 13.35
CA LEU A 739 -19.42 2.14 12.95
C LEU A 739 -19.97 2.95 14.13
N LYS A 740 -19.30 2.84 15.28
CA LYS A 740 -19.67 3.45 16.56
C LYS A 740 -19.91 4.95 16.44
N ASP A 741 -19.06 5.65 15.69
CA ASP A 741 -19.18 7.10 15.47
C ASP A 741 -20.49 7.52 14.77
N TYR A 742 -21.21 6.58 14.17
CA TYR A 742 -22.47 6.83 13.46
C TYR A 742 -23.67 6.15 14.13
N TYR A 743 -23.49 5.54 15.29
CA TYR A 743 -24.56 4.89 16.04
C TYR A 743 -24.96 5.73 17.25
N ASP A 744 -26.24 6.06 17.34
CA ASP A 744 -26.83 6.73 18.48
C ASP A 744 -27.23 5.70 19.53
N PHE A 745 -26.46 5.63 20.61
CA PHE A 745 -26.65 4.72 21.74
C PHE A 745 -27.89 5.02 22.58
N ASP A 746 -28.44 6.23 22.51
CA ASP A 746 -29.68 6.60 23.21
C ASP A 746 -30.89 6.07 22.45
N ASN A 747 -30.91 6.36 21.15
CA ASN A 747 -32.04 6.06 20.27
C ASN A 747 -31.95 4.67 19.64
N ASN A 748 -30.85 3.93 19.86
CA ASN A 748 -30.55 2.64 19.24
C ASN A 748 -30.74 2.69 17.71
N CYS A 749 -30.17 3.71 17.07
CA CYS A 749 -30.31 3.90 15.63
C CYS A 749 -29.07 4.56 15.00
N TYR A 750 -28.87 4.35 13.71
CA TYR A 750 -27.80 5.05 13.00
C TYR A 750 -28.18 6.51 12.70
N PHE A 751 -27.24 7.43 12.95
CA PHE A 751 -27.41 8.85 12.69
C PHE A 751 -27.61 9.14 11.20
N TYR A 752 -28.50 10.10 10.91
CA TYR A 752 -28.73 10.60 9.55
C TYR A 752 -28.63 12.12 9.50
N THR A 753 -27.86 12.63 8.54
CA THR A 753 -27.85 14.04 8.14
C THR A 753 -27.70 14.13 6.63
N GLU A 754 -28.55 14.91 5.98
CA GLU A 754 -28.44 15.20 4.54
C GLU A 754 -27.14 15.96 4.19
N ASP A 755 -26.53 16.65 5.17
CA ASP A 755 -25.34 17.46 4.97
C ASP A 755 -24.07 16.63 4.68
N LEU A 756 -24.01 15.36 5.10
CA LEU A 756 -22.76 14.58 5.04
C LEU A 756 -22.25 14.42 3.60
N PHE A 757 -23.08 13.86 2.72
CA PHE A 757 -22.71 13.62 1.33
C PHE A 757 -22.80 14.89 0.48
N SER A 758 -23.63 15.87 0.84
CA SER A 758 -23.66 17.16 0.15
C SER A 758 -22.36 17.94 0.39
N GLN A 759 -21.88 18.01 1.63
CA GLN A 759 -20.61 18.63 1.99
C GLN A 759 -19.42 17.82 1.45
N PHE A 760 -19.49 16.49 1.43
CA PHE A 760 -18.46 15.67 0.79
C PHE A 760 -18.39 15.86 -0.73
N THR A 761 -19.54 16.01 -1.40
CA THR A 761 -19.56 16.32 -2.82
C THR A 761 -18.96 17.71 -3.08
N LEU A 762 -19.31 18.70 -2.25
CA LEU A 762 -18.69 20.02 -2.29
C LEU A 762 -17.17 19.93 -2.03
N TYR A 763 -16.72 19.06 -1.12
CA TYR A 763 -15.30 18.80 -0.85
C TYR A 763 -14.57 18.30 -2.10
N ILE A 764 -15.11 17.28 -2.77
CA ILE A 764 -14.54 16.77 -4.03
C ILE A 764 -14.43 17.89 -5.05
N LYS A 765 -15.47 18.73 -5.18
CA LYS A 765 -15.43 19.91 -6.03
C LYS A 765 -14.35 20.88 -5.59
N ASN A 766 -14.25 21.27 -4.32
CA ASN A 766 -13.20 22.19 -3.85
C ASN A 766 -11.79 21.66 -4.13
N VAL A 767 -11.59 20.35 -3.99
CA VAL A 767 -10.30 19.68 -4.21
C VAL A 767 -9.94 19.60 -5.70
N LEU A 768 -10.92 19.27 -6.57
CA LEU A 768 -10.73 19.03 -8.01
C LEU A 768 -11.13 20.20 -8.93
N LYS A 769 -11.76 21.28 -8.42
CA LYS A 769 -12.42 22.38 -9.17
C LYS A 769 -11.59 23.00 -10.30
N SER A 770 -10.27 22.96 -10.18
CA SER A 770 -9.33 23.52 -11.14
C SER A 770 -9.35 22.84 -12.52
N TYR A 771 -10.16 21.80 -12.73
CA TYR A 771 -9.96 20.86 -13.83
C TYR A 771 -11.24 20.42 -14.58
N ALA A 772 -12.45 20.66 -14.03
CA ALA A 772 -13.71 20.13 -14.57
C ALA A 772 -14.10 20.72 -15.94
N HIS A 773 -13.70 21.97 -16.24
CA HIS A 773 -14.08 22.69 -17.46
C HIS A 773 -13.26 22.28 -18.70
N ILE A 774 -12.26 21.42 -18.55
CA ILE A 774 -11.26 21.13 -19.60
C ILE A 774 -11.48 19.75 -20.25
N ILE A 775 -12.28 18.87 -19.64
CA ILE A 775 -12.44 17.48 -20.09
C ILE A 775 -13.40 17.41 -21.28
N PHE A 776 -12.93 16.93 -22.44
CA PHE A 776 -13.70 16.86 -23.68
C PHE A 776 -14.79 15.77 -23.65
N LYS A 777 -15.80 15.88 -24.53
CA LYS A 777 -16.86 14.85 -24.69
C LYS A 777 -16.26 13.61 -25.38
N SER A 778 -15.78 12.63 -24.63
CA SER A 778 -15.57 11.28 -25.20
C SER A 778 -16.93 10.56 -25.26
N LYS A 779 -17.28 10.02 -26.44
CA LYS A 779 -18.50 9.24 -26.61
C LYS A 779 -18.31 7.88 -25.92
N ASN A 780 -19.25 7.51 -25.05
CA ASN A 780 -19.32 6.17 -24.45
C ASN A 780 -19.66 5.13 -25.54
N HIS A 781 -18.65 4.58 -26.21
CA HIS A 781 -18.84 3.44 -27.09
C HIS A 781 -18.73 2.15 -26.27
N GLN A 782 -19.81 1.35 -26.23
CA GLN A 782 -19.78 0.01 -25.63
C GLN A 782 -19.10 -0.94 -26.61
N ASN A 783 -17.86 -1.32 -26.32
CA ASN A 783 -17.09 -2.19 -27.21
C ASN A 783 -17.03 -3.64 -26.72
N LYS A 784 -16.90 -4.56 -27.68
CA LYS A 784 -16.56 -5.96 -27.41
C LYS A 784 -15.07 -6.01 -27.02
N PRO A 785 -14.68 -6.77 -25.98
CA PRO A 785 -13.27 -6.95 -25.64
C PRO A 785 -12.53 -7.52 -26.85
N VAL A 786 -11.44 -6.87 -27.24
CA VAL A 786 -10.65 -7.23 -28.43
C VAL A 786 -9.70 -8.40 -28.19
N PHE A 787 -9.49 -8.77 -26.92
CA PHE A 787 -8.51 -9.77 -26.54
C PHE A 787 -9.07 -11.19 -26.61
N GLY A 788 -8.36 -12.03 -27.37
CA GLY A 788 -8.41 -13.49 -27.31
C GLY A 788 -6.99 -14.01 -27.48
N LEU A 789 -6.31 -14.32 -26.37
CA LEU A 789 -5.06 -15.07 -26.41
C LEU A 789 -5.40 -16.53 -26.74
N ASN A 790 -5.61 -16.81 -28.02
CA ASN A 790 -5.97 -18.14 -28.51
C ASN A 790 -4.74 -19.07 -28.50
N LYS A 791 -4.35 -19.56 -27.32
CA LYS A 791 -3.65 -20.84 -27.21
C LYS A 791 -4.73 -21.92 -27.08
N LYS A 792 -5.12 -22.53 -28.21
CA LYS A 792 -6.02 -23.69 -28.21
C LYS A 792 -5.36 -24.80 -27.38
N GLY A 793 -6.11 -25.46 -26.50
CA GLY A 793 -5.67 -26.63 -25.75
C GLY A 793 -5.26 -26.40 -24.29
N LEU A 794 -4.94 -25.17 -23.87
CA LEU A 794 -4.48 -24.94 -22.49
C LEU A 794 -5.62 -24.96 -21.46
N ASN A 795 -5.57 -25.92 -20.53
CA ASN A 795 -6.40 -25.93 -19.32
C ASN A 795 -5.59 -25.48 -18.07
N LEU A 796 -6.25 -25.36 -16.93
CA LEU A 796 -5.60 -24.89 -15.70
C LEU A 796 -4.66 -25.94 -15.08
N ASP A 797 -4.89 -27.23 -15.32
CA ASP A 797 -4.02 -28.31 -14.85
C ASP A 797 -2.70 -28.33 -15.63
N GLU A 798 -2.73 -28.02 -16.93
CA GLU A 798 -1.54 -27.78 -17.75
C GLU A 798 -0.76 -26.55 -17.27
N MET A 799 -1.43 -25.52 -16.74
CA MET A 799 -0.74 -24.38 -16.12
C MET A 799 0.05 -24.80 -14.89
N ALA A 800 -0.53 -25.65 -14.02
CA ALA A 800 0.19 -26.22 -12.88
C ALA A 800 1.41 -27.03 -13.35
N LYS A 801 1.26 -27.87 -14.40
CA LYS A 801 2.37 -28.62 -15.02
C LYS A 801 3.45 -27.71 -15.62
N ILE A 802 3.08 -26.61 -16.27
CA ILE A 802 4.02 -25.60 -16.82
C ILE A 802 4.80 -24.92 -15.70
N THR A 803 4.14 -24.49 -14.63
CA THR A 803 4.81 -23.84 -13.49
C THR A 803 5.80 -24.79 -12.81
N LEU A 804 5.43 -26.07 -12.64
CA LEU A 804 6.32 -27.13 -12.13
C LEU A 804 7.55 -27.33 -13.04
N LYS A 805 7.34 -27.45 -14.35
CA LYS A 805 8.41 -27.62 -15.34
C LYS A 805 9.34 -26.41 -15.39
N HIS A 806 8.80 -25.20 -15.31
CA HIS A 806 9.58 -23.97 -15.25
C HIS A 806 10.45 -23.92 -14.00
N LYS A 807 9.89 -24.25 -12.83
CA LYS A 807 10.64 -24.31 -11.57
C LYS A 807 11.76 -25.34 -11.58
N SER A 808 11.54 -26.54 -12.12
CA SER A 808 12.60 -27.57 -12.24
C SER A 808 13.83 -27.11 -13.01
N ARG A 809 13.71 -26.02 -13.80
CA ARG A 809 14.79 -25.42 -14.58
C ARG A 809 15.44 -24.21 -13.92
N ILE A 810 14.80 -23.62 -12.89
CA ILE A 810 15.32 -22.47 -12.15
C ILE A 810 16.07 -22.96 -10.91
N ASN A 811 17.39 -22.83 -10.94
CA ASN A 811 18.23 -23.06 -9.77
C ASN A 811 18.68 -21.70 -9.23
N LEU A 812 18.00 -21.19 -8.20
CA LEU A 812 18.40 -19.95 -7.55
C LEU A 812 19.76 -20.12 -6.89
N ASP A 813 20.68 -19.18 -7.12
CA ASP A 813 22.02 -19.19 -6.53
C ASP A 813 22.38 -17.80 -5.99
N PHE A 814 22.71 -17.71 -4.69
CA PHE A 814 23.06 -16.45 -4.03
C PHE A 814 24.50 -16.47 -3.49
N ASN A 815 25.39 -17.26 -4.10
CA ASN A 815 26.79 -17.31 -3.72
C ASN A 815 27.46 -15.93 -3.87
N ARG A 816 27.95 -15.38 -2.75
CA ARG A 816 28.52 -14.02 -2.69
C ARG A 816 29.72 -13.84 -3.62
N GLN A 817 30.61 -14.83 -3.70
CA GLN A 817 31.80 -14.74 -4.55
C GLN A 817 31.41 -14.71 -6.03
N LYS A 818 30.56 -15.64 -6.47
CA LYS A 818 30.12 -15.70 -7.86
C LYS A 818 29.34 -14.46 -8.30
N ILE A 819 28.58 -13.86 -7.38
CA ILE A 819 27.85 -12.62 -7.63
C ILE A 819 28.79 -11.42 -7.69
N GLN A 820 29.85 -11.41 -6.88
CA GLN A 820 30.92 -10.42 -7.01
C GLN A 820 31.62 -10.57 -8.37
N ASP A 821 31.94 -11.79 -8.79
CA ASP A 821 32.53 -12.06 -10.12
C ASP A 821 31.60 -11.60 -11.25
N LEU A 822 30.27 -11.76 -11.11
CA LEU A 822 29.28 -11.23 -12.04
C LEU A 822 29.28 -9.69 -12.09
N ALA A 823 29.35 -9.03 -10.93
CA ALA A 823 29.41 -7.57 -10.84
C ALA A 823 30.71 -7.04 -11.47
N ASP A 824 31.83 -7.69 -11.18
CA ASP A 824 33.15 -7.35 -11.73
C ASP A 824 33.21 -7.61 -13.23
N PHE A 825 32.61 -8.71 -13.69
CA PHE A 825 32.43 -8.99 -15.11
C PHE A 825 31.61 -7.92 -15.81
N ASN A 826 30.49 -7.49 -15.22
CA ASN A 826 29.70 -6.40 -15.78
C ASN A 826 30.52 -5.09 -15.81
N ASN A 827 31.19 -4.71 -14.74
CA ASN A 827 31.96 -3.45 -14.68
C ASN A 827 33.14 -3.45 -15.67
N ASN A 828 33.80 -4.59 -15.83
CA ASN A 828 34.93 -4.76 -16.75
C ASN A 828 34.54 -5.37 -18.10
N PHE A 829 33.24 -5.38 -18.44
CA PHE A 829 32.71 -6.09 -19.62
C PHE A 829 33.44 -5.72 -20.92
N HIS A 830 33.81 -4.45 -21.05
CA HIS A 830 34.56 -3.93 -22.20
C HIS A 830 35.96 -4.54 -22.36
N LYS A 831 36.65 -4.87 -21.27
CA LYS A 831 38.01 -5.45 -21.29
C LYS A 831 38.01 -6.87 -21.85
N TYR A 832 36.90 -7.58 -21.72
CA TYR A 832 36.79 -8.97 -22.15
C TYR A 832 36.36 -9.09 -23.60
N LEU A 833 35.59 -8.14 -24.13
CA LEU A 833 35.04 -8.19 -25.49
C LEU A 833 36.09 -8.10 -26.62
N TYR A 834 37.27 -7.53 -26.36
CA TYR A 834 38.36 -7.45 -27.34
C TYR A 834 39.28 -8.68 -27.36
N ASP A 835 39.06 -9.63 -26.46
CA ASP A 835 39.94 -10.78 -26.26
C ASP A 835 39.11 -12.07 -26.24
N LEU A 836 39.00 -12.69 -27.43
CA LEU A 836 38.22 -13.92 -27.64
C LEU A 836 38.69 -15.06 -26.71
N GLU A 837 39.97 -15.12 -26.37
CA GLU A 837 40.51 -16.16 -25.47
C GLU A 837 40.07 -15.92 -24.03
N LYS A 838 40.15 -14.68 -23.53
CA LYS A 838 39.62 -14.32 -22.20
C LYS A 838 38.12 -14.55 -22.11
N ILE A 839 37.37 -14.20 -23.16
CA ILE A 839 35.93 -14.44 -23.21
C ILE A 839 35.60 -15.94 -23.19
N GLN A 840 36.35 -16.77 -23.92
CA GLN A 840 36.21 -18.23 -23.86
C GLN A 840 36.54 -18.79 -22.47
N LYS A 841 37.56 -18.24 -21.80
CA LYS A 841 37.89 -18.61 -20.41
C LYS A 841 36.76 -18.25 -19.45
N ILE A 842 36.20 -17.04 -19.56
CA ILE A 842 35.06 -16.60 -18.74
C ILE A 842 33.81 -17.46 -18.99
N LYS A 843 33.56 -17.87 -20.23
CA LYS A 843 32.45 -18.76 -20.56
C LYS A 843 32.49 -20.07 -19.77
N ARG A 844 33.68 -20.57 -19.45
CA ARG A 844 33.88 -21.79 -18.66
C ARG A 844 33.73 -21.57 -17.16
N SER A 845 33.71 -20.32 -16.69
CA SER A 845 33.49 -20.00 -15.29
C SER A 845 32.08 -20.36 -14.83
N GLU A 846 31.95 -20.70 -13.55
CA GLU A 846 30.65 -21.07 -12.97
C GLU A 846 29.67 -19.89 -12.95
N PHE A 847 30.13 -18.69 -12.55
CA PHE A 847 29.24 -17.52 -12.46
C PHE A 847 28.57 -17.20 -13.80
N PHE A 848 29.30 -17.33 -14.91
CA PHE A 848 28.79 -17.01 -16.24
C PHE A 848 27.65 -17.96 -16.65
N ASN A 849 27.85 -19.27 -16.42
CA ASN A 849 26.85 -20.28 -16.77
C ASN A 849 25.61 -20.23 -15.86
N ILE A 850 25.82 -19.87 -14.59
CA ILE A 850 24.76 -19.75 -13.60
C ILE A 850 23.93 -18.48 -13.83
N TYR A 851 24.56 -17.31 -13.99
CA TYR A 851 23.83 -16.03 -13.93
C TYR A 851 23.52 -15.37 -15.26
N ILE A 852 24.30 -15.59 -16.32
CA ILE A 852 24.11 -14.88 -17.59
C ILE A 852 23.16 -15.67 -18.48
N GLN A 853 21.96 -15.14 -18.71
CA GLN A 853 20.98 -15.70 -19.64
C GLN A 853 21.44 -15.50 -21.08
N SER A 854 21.60 -14.24 -21.46
CA SER A 854 22.03 -13.80 -22.79
C SER A 854 22.80 -12.48 -22.68
N ILE A 855 23.54 -12.15 -23.72
CA ILE A 855 24.20 -10.86 -23.88
C ILE A 855 23.58 -10.18 -25.09
N LYS A 856 22.96 -9.03 -24.86
CA LYS A 856 22.28 -8.24 -25.90
C LYS A 856 22.99 -6.90 -26.06
N PHE A 857 22.54 -6.07 -26.99
CA PHE A 857 23.08 -4.73 -27.19
C PHE A 857 22.01 -3.73 -27.56
N ILE A 858 22.29 -2.45 -27.29
CA ILE A 858 21.50 -1.29 -27.69
C ILE A 858 22.27 -0.59 -28.81
N PRO A 859 21.75 -0.54 -30.05
CA PRO A 859 22.37 0.21 -31.13
C PRO A 859 22.28 1.72 -30.91
N LYS A 860 23.30 2.44 -31.34
CA LYS A 860 23.28 3.91 -31.45
C LYS A 860 22.60 4.33 -32.73
N PHE A 861 21.29 4.08 -32.81
CA PHE A 861 20.46 4.31 -33.99
C PHE A 861 20.66 5.69 -34.64
N GLN A 862 20.94 6.72 -33.84
CA GLN A 862 21.15 8.09 -34.29
C GLN A 862 22.31 8.24 -35.27
N GLN A 863 23.37 7.44 -35.11
CA GLN A 863 24.54 7.39 -36.01
C GLN A 863 24.21 6.76 -37.37
N PHE A 864 23.19 5.90 -37.41
CA PHE A 864 22.65 5.30 -38.62
C PHE A 864 21.48 6.10 -39.19
N GLY A 865 21.16 7.27 -38.63
CA GLY A 865 20.05 8.12 -39.09
C GLY A 865 18.67 7.69 -38.60
N PHE A 866 18.57 6.87 -37.54
CA PHE A 866 17.30 6.45 -36.91
C PHE A 866 17.19 6.87 -35.44
N SER A 867 16.02 6.69 -34.84
CA SER A 867 15.81 6.79 -33.40
C SER A 867 14.83 5.73 -32.92
N ASN A 868 15.05 5.22 -31.70
CA ASN A 868 14.12 4.33 -31.03
C ASN A 868 13.06 5.15 -30.31
N TYR A 869 11.81 4.96 -30.71
CA TYR A 869 10.64 5.58 -30.09
C TYR A 869 9.87 4.56 -29.24
N LEU A 870 9.42 4.99 -28.07
CA LEU A 870 8.45 4.29 -27.25
C LEU A 870 7.11 5.00 -27.36
N PHE A 871 6.07 4.23 -27.65
CA PHE A 871 4.70 4.71 -27.76
C PHE A 871 3.79 3.94 -26.81
N TRP A 872 3.33 4.60 -25.75
CA TRP A 872 2.23 4.09 -24.94
C TRP A 872 0.94 4.73 -25.39
N CYS A 873 -0.14 3.97 -25.46
CA CYS A 873 -1.47 4.56 -25.62
C CYS A 873 -2.52 3.75 -24.89
N LYS A 874 -3.54 4.45 -24.38
CA LYS A 874 -4.80 3.91 -23.89
C LYS A 874 -5.93 4.53 -24.70
N THR A 875 -6.68 3.69 -25.38
CA THR A 875 -7.67 4.08 -26.40
C THR A 875 -9.08 4.07 -25.81
N THR A 876 -10.00 4.89 -26.33
CA THR A 876 -11.43 4.82 -25.99
C THR A 876 -12.15 3.72 -26.79
N ASP A 877 -11.71 3.47 -28.02
CA ASP A 877 -12.19 2.38 -28.86
C ASP A 877 -11.07 1.90 -29.79
N ILE A 878 -10.56 0.69 -29.54
CA ILE A 878 -9.54 0.10 -30.39
C ILE A 878 -10.08 -0.28 -31.79
N ASN A 879 -11.38 -0.55 -31.94
CA ASN A 879 -11.96 -0.88 -33.25
C ASN A 879 -12.07 0.35 -34.15
N SER A 880 -12.11 1.55 -33.55
CA SER A 880 -12.01 2.82 -34.27
C SER A 880 -10.60 3.10 -34.82
N ILE A 881 -9.60 2.33 -34.36
CA ILE A 881 -8.21 2.46 -34.78
C ILE A 881 -7.86 1.32 -35.74
N LYS A 882 -7.40 1.67 -36.94
CA LYS A 882 -6.83 0.69 -37.87
C LYS A 882 -5.52 0.15 -37.26
N LEU A 883 -5.54 -1.08 -36.74
CA LEU A 883 -4.38 -1.69 -36.07
C LEU A 883 -3.14 -1.75 -36.97
N ARG A 884 -3.29 -2.02 -38.27
CA ARG A 884 -2.18 -1.96 -39.24
C ARG A 884 -1.57 -0.56 -39.38
N SER A 885 -2.37 0.49 -39.18
CA SER A 885 -1.86 1.88 -39.17
C SER A 885 -1.16 2.22 -37.86
N LEU A 886 -1.59 1.60 -36.75
CA LEU A 886 -0.93 1.71 -35.46
C LEU A 886 0.44 1.00 -35.51
N PHE A 887 0.48 -0.27 -35.95
CA PHE A 887 1.72 -1.04 -36.11
C PHE A 887 2.40 -0.68 -37.44
N THR A 888 3.18 0.39 -37.47
CA THR A 888 3.97 0.72 -38.65
C THR A 888 4.93 -0.41 -39.02
N ASN A 889 5.42 -0.46 -40.26
CA ASN A 889 6.34 -1.51 -40.73
C ASN A 889 7.72 -1.49 -40.04
N SER A 890 7.92 -0.70 -38.98
CA SER A 890 9.20 -0.52 -38.28
C SER A 890 9.08 -0.73 -36.76
N PHE A 891 8.06 -1.44 -36.28
CA PHE A 891 7.98 -1.81 -34.87
C PHE A 891 9.14 -2.74 -34.46
N LEU A 892 9.66 -2.56 -33.26
CA LEU A 892 10.71 -3.35 -32.63
C LEU A 892 10.12 -4.34 -31.61
N ASP A 893 9.12 -3.91 -30.85
CA ASP A 893 8.50 -4.68 -29.78
C ASP A 893 7.07 -4.18 -29.55
N ILE A 894 6.17 -5.08 -29.18
CA ILE A 894 4.80 -4.74 -28.81
C ILE A 894 4.48 -5.46 -27.51
N LYS A 895 4.09 -4.70 -26.50
CA LYS A 895 3.66 -5.21 -25.22
C LYS A 895 2.26 -4.74 -24.89
N ILE A 896 1.52 -5.61 -24.21
CA ILE A 896 0.17 -5.34 -23.73
C ILE A 896 0.13 -5.61 -22.23
N PRO A 897 -0.59 -4.79 -21.45
CA PRO A 897 -0.82 -5.14 -20.06
C PRO A 897 -1.71 -6.38 -19.96
N ALA A 898 -1.40 -7.23 -18.99
CA ALA A 898 -2.26 -8.33 -18.60
C ALA A 898 -3.47 -7.79 -17.81
N GLU A 899 -4.38 -7.14 -18.52
CA GLU A 899 -5.65 -6.61 -18.02
C GLU A 899 -6.72 -6.73 -19.12
N ILE A 900 -8.00 -6.68 -18.73
CA ILE A 900 -9.10 -6.65 -19.70
C ILE A 900 -10.03 -5.51 -19.31
N ASP A 901 -10.05 -4.45 -20.11
CA ASP A 901 -11.04 -3.39 -20.01
C ASP A 901 -11.77 -3.26 -21.37
N PRO A 902 -13.08 -3.51 -21.45
CA PRO A 902 -13.82 -3.41 -22.70
C PRO A 902 -13.98 -1.94 -23.14
N ASN A 903 -13.81 -0.98 -22.24
CA ASN A 903 -13.92 0.44 -22.56
C ASN A 903 -12.57 1.03 -22.99
N CYS A 904 -11.46 0.32 -22.76
CA CYS A 904 -10.13 0.84 -23.07
C CYS A 904 -9.16 -0.26 -23.48
N SER A 905 -8.36 -0.04 -24.52
CA SER A 905 -7.22 -0.93 -24.81
C SER A 905 -5.91 -0.18 -24.72
N SER A 906 -4.95 -0.81 -24.04
CA SER A 906 -3.66 -0.22 -23.67
C SER A 906 -2.51 -0.98 -24.36
N PHE A 907 -1.51 -0.27 -24.88
CA PHE A 907 -0.36 -0.87 -25.57
C PHE A 907 0.91 -0.07 -25.32
N LEU A 908 2.04 -0.76 -25.19
CA LEU A 908 3.38 -0.18 -25.28
C LEU A 908 4.07 -0.72 -26.54
N ILE A 909 4.40 0.15 -27.48
CA ILE A 909 5.02 -0.20 -28.75
C ILE A 909 6.38 0.48 -28.83
N SER A 910 7.40 -0.24 -29.25
CA SER A 910 8.70 0.33 -29.61
C SER A 910 8.81 0.41 -31.13
N TYR A 911 9.25 1.55 -31.67
CA TYR A 911 9.41 1.79 -33.10
C TYR A 911 10.83 2.22 -33.43
N LEU A 912 11.22 1.98 -34.68
CA LEU A 912 12.34 2.64 -35.32
C LEU A 912 11.82 3.67 -36.33
N PHE A 913 12.14 4.95 -36.12
CA PHE A 913 11.83 6.03 -37.08
C PHE A 913 13.09 6.79 -37.51
N PRO A 914 13.07 7.52 -38.63
CA PRO A 914 14.16 8.40 -39.00
C PRO A 914 14.48 9.44 -37.91
N PHE A 915 15.77 9.67 -37.68
CA PHE A 915 16.26 10.60 -36.64
C PHE A 915 15.95 12.06 -37.01
N ARG A 916 15.40 12.83 -36.06
CA ARG A 916 14.96 14.24 -36.22
C ARG A 916 13.89 14.50 -37.30
N ALA A 917 13.51 13.49 -38.06
CA ALA A 917 12.39 13.51 -39.02
C ALA A 917 11.46 12.32 -38.76
N PRO A 918 10.86 12.23 -37.55
CA PRO A 918 9.90 11.16 -37.26
C PRO A 918 8.75 11.21 -38.27
N ASN A 919 8.04 10.10 -38.44
CA ASN A 919 6.97 9.99 -39.42
C ASN A 919 5.89 11.06 -39.20
N THR A 920 5.98 12.18 -39.93
CA THR A 920 5.10 13.35 -39.76
C THR A 920 3.67 12.98 -40.12
N SER A 921 3.45 12.07 -41.06
CA SER A 921 2.12 11.55 -41.38
C SER A 921 1.52 10.78 -40.20
N TYR A 922 2.32 9.94 -39.52
CA TYR A 922 1.90 9.19 -38.33
C TYR A 922 1.67 10.11 -37.12
N ILE A 923 2.55 11.09 -36.90
CA ILE A 923 2.39 12.11 -35.85
C ILE A 923 1.15 12.97 -36.13
N ASN A 924 0.96 13.45 -37.36
CA ASN A 924 -0.22 14.21 -37.76
C ASN A 924 -1.49 13.38 -37.64
N TRP A 925 -1.44 12.09 -37.98
CA TRP A 925 -2.54 11.16 -37.72
C TRP A 925 -2.84 11.09 -36.23
N LEU A 926 -1.85 10.79 -35.37
CA LEU A 926 -2.00 10.77 -33.91
C LEU A 926 -2.60 12.08 -33.38
N HIS A 927 -2.14 13.22 -33.87
CA HIS A 927 -2.61 14.54 -33.47
C HIS A 927 -4.06 14.78 -33.90
N LYS A 928 -4.43 14.40 -35.14
CA LYS A 928 -5.82 14.48 -35.66
C LYS A 928 -6.75 13.50 -34.95
N THR A 929 -6.25 12.32 -34.58
CA THR A 929 -7.00 11.28 -33.88
C THR A 929 -6.84 11.33 -32.36
N LYS A 930 -6.34 12.42 -31.78
CA LYS A 930 -6.13 12.55 -30.32
C LYS A 930 -7.40 12.26 -29.50
N HIS A 931 -8.57 12.56 -30.08
CA HIS A 931 -9.89 12.28 -29.50
C HIS A 931 -10.23 10.78 -29.34
N LEU A 932 -9.46 9.87 -29.97
CA LEU A 932 -9.57 8.42 -29.81
C LEU A 932 -8.74 7.88 -28.63
N PHE A 933 -7.93 8.72 -28.00
CA PHE A 933 -7.02 8.34 -26.91
C PHE A 933 -7.43 8.99 -25.59
N ILE A 934 -7.42 8.20 -24.53
CA ILE A 934 -7.57 8.65 -23.13
C ILE A 934 -6.23 9.20 -22.62
N GLU A 935 -5.15 8.54 -22.99
CA GLU A 935 -3.78 8.96 -22.70
C GLU A 935 -2.84 8.34 -23.75
N TYR A 936 -1.78 9.04 -24.10
CA TYR A 936 -0.66 8.46 -24.85
C TYR A 936 0.65 9.23 -24.59
N PHE A 937 1.77 8.58 -24.85
CA PHE A 937 3.06 9.26 -25.05
C PHE A 937 3.77 8.67 -26.27
N LEU A 938 4.52 9.51 -26.99
CA LEU A 938 5.45 9.13 -28.04
C LEU A 938 6.80 9.78 -27.72
N ILE A 939 7.78 8.99 -27.27
CA ILE A 939 9.06 9.50 -26.77
C ILE A 939 10.23 8.79 -27.42
N SER A 940 11.30 9.51 -27.74
CA SER A 940 12.58 8.95 -28.17
C SER A 940 13.56 8.82 -26.99
N ILE A 941 14.46 7.85 -27.08
CA ILE A 941 15.51 7.63 -26.07
C ILE A 941 16.77 8.40 -26.45
N THR A 942 17.26 9.25 -25.55
CA THR A 942 18.46 10.07 -25.76
C THR A 942 19.67 9.57 -25.00
N LYS A 943 19.49 9.06 -23.78
CA LYS A 943 20.55 8.42 -22.99
C LYS A 943 20.05 7.16 -22.29
N THR A 944 20.94 6.21 -22.09
CA THR A 944 20.65 4.99 -21.31
C THR A 944 21.61 4.88 -20.13
N PHE A 945 21.05 4.57 -18.96
CA PHE A 945 21.77 4.24 -17.74
C PHE A 945 21.46 2.79 -17.37
N GLN A 946 22.50 1.98 -17.21
CA GLN A 946 22.35 0.59 -16.76
C GLN A 946 22.91 0.45 -15.34
N ILE A 947 22.11 -0.11 -14.45
CA ILE A 947 22.47 -0.40 -13.06
C ILE A 947 22.47 -1.91 -12.86
N VAL A 948 23.62 -2.45 -12.46
CA VAL A 948 23.80 -3.86 -12.05
C VAL A 948 24.66 -3.84 -10.78
N GLN A 949 24.07 -4.05 -9.62
CA GLN A 949 24.77 -4.04 -8.32
C GLN A 949 24.08 -4.97 -7.33
N PHE A 950 24.85 -5.59 -6.44
CA PHE A 950 24.33 -6.55 -5.46
C PHE A 950 24.73 -6.24 -4.01
N ASN A 951 25.31 -5.06 -3.77
CA ASN A 951 25.98 -4.76 -2.50
C ASN A 951 25.01 -4.33 -1.39
N ARG A 952 23.78 -3.93 -1.73
CA ARG A 952 22.82 -3.36 -0.76
C ARG A 952 21.73 -4.31 -0.30
N ASN A 953 21.06 -4.96 -1.25
CA ASN A 953 19.81 -5.68 -0.99
C ASN A 953 19.97 -7.20 -1.07
N LEU A 954 21.20 -7.71 -1.07
CA LEU A 954 21.45 -9.15 -1.16
C LEU A 954 22.27 -9.62 0.05
N THR A 955 21.79 -10.68 0.69
CA THR A 955 22.42 -11.33 1.84
C THR A 955 22.77 -12.78 1.50
N SER A 956 23.51 -13.47 2.37
CA SER A 956 23.75 -14.91 2.25
C SER A 956 22.47 -15.75 2.28
N LYS A 957 21.35 -15.19 2.76
CA LYS A 957 20.03 -15.83 2.82
C LYS A 957 19.12 -15.46 1.64
N GLY A 958 19.61 -14.66 0.69
CA GLY A 958 18.85 -14.15 -0.46
C GLY A 958 18.53 -12.66 -0.38
N TRP A 959 17.47 -12.23 -1.06
CA TRP A 959 17.07 -10.82 -1.17
C TRP A 959 16.57 -10.24 0.17
N ASP A 960 17.06 -9.06 0.52
CA ASP A 960 16.54 -8.20 1.60
C ASP A 960 16.12 -6.84 1.01
N LEU A 961 14.98 -6.85 0.34
CA LEU A 961 14.44 -5.70 -0.39
C LEU A 961 13.16 -5.19 0.28
N LYS A 962 13.29 -4.16 1.12
CA LYS A 962 12.20 -3.52 1.89
C LYS A 962 11.92 -2.09 1.42
N ALA A 963 10.65 -1.68 1.43
CA ALA A 963 10.24 -0.36 0.96
C ALA A 963 10.70 0.78 1.90
N GLU A 964 10.78 0.51 3.20
CA GLU A 964 11.24 1.45 4.23
C GLU A 964 12.71 1.82 4.02
N ASN A 965 13.55 0.82 3.73
CA ASN A 965 14.97 1.01 3.41
C ASN A 965 15.14 1.88 2.16
N PHE A 966 14.29 1.66 1.15
CA PHE A 966 14.26 2.48 -0.05
C PHE A 966 13.85 3.93 0.23
N ILE A 967 12.81 4.16 1.03
CA ILE A 967 12.37 5.51 1.43
C ILE A 967 13.50 6.23 2.20
N SER A 968 14.13 5.56 3.17
CA SER A 968 15.23 6.12 3.93
C SER A 968 16.42 6.49 3.04
N PHE A 969 16.81 5.58 2.14
CA PHE A 969 17.86 5.84 1.15
C PHE A 969 17.50 7.02 0.25
N ALA A 970 16.28 7.06 -0.28
CA ALA A 970 15.83 8.14 -1.16
C ALA A 970 15.81 9.50 -0.44
N LYS A 971 15.31 9.56 0.80
CA LYS A 971 15.38 10.76 1.65
C LYS A 971 16.83 11.20 1.82
N ASN A 972 17.75 10.29 2.14
CA ASN A 972 19.16 10.63 2.31
C ASN A 972 19.81 11.19 1.02
N VAL A 973 19.44 10.66 -0.15
CA VAL A 973 19.88 11.19 -1.46
C VAL A 973 19.29 12.58 -1.73
N ILE A 974 18.02 12.80 -1.39
CA ILE A 974 17.34 14.09 -1.60
C ILE A 974 17.92 15.18 -0.68
N PHE A 975 18.19 14.85 0.59
CA PHE A 975 18.66 15.81 1.61
C PHE A 975 20.20 15.91 1.73
N GLU A 976 20.97 15.29 0.82
CA GLU A 976 22.43 15.39 0.73
C GLU A 976 23.20 15.01 2.02
N LYS A 977 22.68 14.08 2.83
CA LYS A 977 23.35 13.63 4.07
C LYS A 977 24.51 12.64 3.83
N ILE A 978 24.61 12.05 2.65
CA ILE A 978 25.63 11.06 2.30
C ILE A 978 26.51 11.65 1.19
N ARG A 979 27.74 12.05 1.53
CA ARG A 979 28.74 12.53 0.56
C ARG A 979 29.39 11.37 -0.20
N ASP A 980 29.48 10.18 0.40
CA ASP A 980 30.04 8.97 -0.20
C ASP A 980 29.00 7.87 -0.29
N ILE A 981 28.13 7.96 -1.31
CA ILE A 981 27.43 6.77 -1.76
C ILE A 981 28.51 5.93 -2.43
N ASN A 982 29.03 4.88 -1.78
CA ASN A 982 29.88 3.86 -2.43
C ASN A 982 29.26 3.55 -3.80
N HIS A 983 29.85 4.11 -4.87
CA HIS A 983 29.16 4.24 -6.13
C HIS A 983 28.99 2.84 -6.71
N SER A 984 27.75 2.35 -6.76
CA SER A 984 27.38 1.35 -7.77
C SER A 984 27.77 1.96 -9.12
N TYR A 985 28.66 1.31 -9.88
CA TYR A 985 29.06 1.81 -11.19
C TYR A 985 27.83 1.86 -12.11
N ILE A 986 27.31 3.06 -12.34
CA ILE A 986 26.20 3.29 -13.28
C ILE A 986 26.83 3.43 -14.66
N LYS A 987 26.65 2.42 -15.51
CA LYS A 987 27.09 2.52 -16.91
C LYS A 987 26.22 3.53 -17.63
N ARG A 988 26.85 4.47 -18.33
CA ARG A 988 26.18 5.52 -19.09
C ARG A 988 26.45 5.33 -20.57
N TYR A 989 25.42 5.44 -21.38
CA TYR A 989 25.53 5.40 -22.84
C TYR A 989 24.76 6.57 -23.46
N SER A 990 25.49 7.48 -24.09
CA SER A 990 24.92 8.63 -24.80
C SER A 990 24.58 8.25 -26.23
N LEU A 991 23.31 8.41 -26.60
CA LEU A 991 22.82 8.17 -27.95
C LEU A 991 22.75 9.48 -28.77
N GLU A 992 22.95 10.65 -28.13
CA GLU A 992 22.77 11.98 -28.74
C GLU A 992 23.93 12.45 -29.63
N THR A 993 25.15 11.93 -29.46
CA THR A 993 26.30 12.44 -30.21
C THR A 993 26.17 12.06 -31.69
N VAL A 994 25.77 13.03 -32.51
CA VAL A 994 25.80 13.02 -33.97
C VAL A 994 27.19 13.49 -34.37
N SER A 995 27.99 12.59 -34.94
CA SER A 995 29.13 13.00 -35.76
C SER A 995 28.61 13.44 -37.12
N ASP A 996 29.35 14.29 -37.84
CA ASP A 996 28.99 14.68 -39.23
C ASP A 996 28.91 13.47 -40.18
N VAL A 997 29.54 12.35 -39.81
CA VAL A 997 29.46 11.06 -40.49
C VAL A 997 28.16 10.34 -40.10
N LYS A 998 27.26 10.16 -41.08
CA LYS A 998 26.10 9.25 -40.98
C LYS A 998 26.38 7.94 -41.73
N TYR A 999 26.08 6.81 -41.10
CA TYR A 999 26.26 5.48 -41.71
C TYR A 999 25.00 5.08 -42.52
N GLY A 1000 25.03 5.34 -43.83
CA GLY A 1000 23.98 4.94 -44.78
C GLY A 1000 24.01 3.44 -45.15
N PRO A 1001 23.04 2.95 -45.93
CA PRO A 1001 22.86 1.53 -46.23
C PRO A 1001 24.08 0.86 -46.87
N GLU A 1002 24.84 1.59 -47.69
CA GLU A 1002 26.01 1.04 -48.38
C GLU A 1002 27.27 0.94 -47.50
N THR A 1003 27.26 1.58 -46.34
CA THR A 1003 28.42 1.59 -45.42
C THR A 1003 28.64 0.22 -44.78
N LYS A 1004 29.92 -0.10 -44.50
CA LYS A 1004 30.28 -1.36 -43.83
C LYS A 1004 29.62 -1.46 -42.45
N GLU A 1005 29.51 -0.35 -41.74
CA GLU A 1005 28.89 -0.26 -40.42
C GLU A 1005 27.40 -0.59 -40.46
N PHE A 1006 26.66 -0.06 -41.45
CA PHE A 1006 25.24 -0.38 -41.58
C PHE A 1006 25.04 -1.85 -41.94
N LYS A 1007 25.81 -2.39 -42.90
CA LYS A 1007 25.77 -3.81 -43.28
C LYS A 1007 26.09 -4.72 -42.08
N SER A 1008 27.09 -4.36 -41.27
CA SER A 1008 27.39 -5.05 -40.01
C SER A 1008 26.25 -4.97 -38.99
N LEU A 1009 25.59 -3.82 -38.85
CA LEU A 1009 24.43 -3.70 -37.96
C LEU A 1009 23.29 -4.60 -38.44
N GLN A 1010 23.00 -4.61 -39.74
CA GLN A 1010 21.96 -5.44 -40.35
C GLN A 1010 22.22 -6.95 -40.17
N ASP A 1011 23.48 -7.39 -40.16
CA ASP A 1011 23.84 -8.81 -39.95
C ASP A 1011 23.56 -9.29 -38.51
N ILE A 1012 23.73 -8.43 -37.51
CA ILE A 1012 23.59 -8.80 -36.09
C ILE A 1012 22.28 -8.33 -35.45
N PHE A 1013 21.56 -7.39 -36.06
CA PHE A 1013 20.31 -6.81 -35.55
C PHE A 1013 19.10 -7.19 -36.43
N SER A 1014 18.05 -7.70 -35.78
CA SER A 1014 16.73 -7.99 -36.38
C SER A 1014 15.65 -7.91 -35.31
N TYR A 1015 14.38 -8.21 -35.65
CA TYR A 1015 13.30 -8.30 -34.66
C TYR A 1015 13.53 -9.39 -33.60
N LYS A 1016 14.21 -10.49 -33.98
CA LYS A 1016 14.73 -11.50 -33.05
C LYS A 1016 16.25 -11.34 -32.99
N PRO A 1017 16.77 -10.29 -32.31
CA PRO A 1017 18.18 -9.95 -32.36
C PRO A 1017 19.03 -11.12 -31.88
N VAL A 1018 20.19 -11.29 -32.51
CA VAL A 1018 21.09 -12.40 -32.22
C VAL A 1018 21.70 -12.20 -30.83
N ASP A 1019 21.59 -13.21 -29.97
CA ASP A 1019 22.28 -13.23 -28.68
C ASP A 1019 23.80 -13.23 -28.93
N LEU A 1020 24.54 -12.22 -28.45
CA LEU A 1020 25.99 -12.12 -28.61
C LEU A 1020 26.68 -13.35 -28.01
N LYS A 1021 26.11 -13.91 -26.93
CA LYS A 1021 26.56 -15.18 -26.34
C LYS A 1021 26.52 -16.33 -27.35
N SER A 1022 25.62 -16.33 -28.34
CA SER A 1022 25.52 -17.44 -29.28
C SER A 1022 26.66 -17.48 -30.30
N PHE A 1023 27.18 -16.34 -30.75
CA PHE A 1023 28.17 -16.29 -31.83
C PHE A 1023 29.59 -15.94 -31.38
N LEU A 1024 29.78 -15.15 -30.32
CA LEU A 1024 31.10 -14.96 -29.67
C LEU A 1024 31.73 -16.31 -29.26
N PHE A 1025 30.92 -17.36 -29.13
CA PHE A 1025 31.35 -18.68 -28.68
C PHE A 1025 31.21 -19.83 -29.70
N ARG A 1026 30.74 -19.56 -30.94
CA ARG A 1026 30.51 -20.60 -31.97
C ARG A 1026 31.32 -20.40 -33.26
N LYS A 1027 32.39 -19.60 -33.23
CA LYS A 1027 33.27 -19.32 -34.39
C LYS A 1027 32.49 -18.84 -35.64
N LYS A 1028 31.43 -18.05 -35.47
CA LYS A 1028 30.75 -17.38 -36.59
C LYS A 1028 31.51 -16.08 -36.92
N TYR A 1029 32.67 -16.22 -37.55
CA TYR A 1029 33.64 -15.14 -37.76
C TYR A 1029 33.00 -13.86 -38.35
N SER A 1030 32.17 -13.98 -39.39
CA SER A 1030 31.50 -12.81 -40.01
C SER A 1030 30.66 -11.96 -39.04
N LYS A 1031 29.95 -12.59 -38.09
CA LYS A 1031 29.15 -11.88 -37.08
C LYS A 1031 30.01 -11.32 -35.95
N ILE A 1032 31.13 -11.97 -35.66
CA ILE A 1032 32.12 -11.48 -34.70
C ILE A 1032 32.78 -10.22 -35.28
N ASP A 1033 33.23 -10.27 -36.53
CA ASP A 1033 33.84 -9.11 -37.22
C ASP A 1033 32.86 -7.92 -37.26
N SER A 1034 31.59 -8.19 -37.58
CA SER A 1034 30.52 -7.19 -37.56
C SER A 1034 30.30 -6.59 -36.17
N PHE A 1035 30.35 -7.40 -35.12
CA PHE A 1035 30.26 -6.93 -33.75
C PHE A 1035 31.49 -6.10 -33.34
N GLU A 1036 32.71 -6.58 -33.60
CA GLU A 1036 33.96 -5.89 -33.27
C GLU A 1036 34.08 -4.54 -33.96
N LEU A 1037 33.68 -4.45 -35.23
CA LEU A 1037 33.62 -3.20 -35.97
C LEU A 1037 32.67 -2.19 -35.30
N LEU A 1038 31.44 -2.61 -34.96
CA LEU A 1038 30.46 -1.73 -34.34
C LEU A 1038 30.84 -1.34 -32.91
N TYR A 1039 31.45 -2.27 -32.17
CA TYR A 1039 31.84 -2.05 -30.78
C TYR A 1039 33.05 -1.12 -30.68
N SER A 1040 34.10 -1.32 -31.48
CA SER A 1040 35.29 -0.46 -31.53
C SER A 1040 34.96 0.99 -31.87
N LYS A 1041 33.97 1.19 -32.75
CA LYS A 1041 33.43 2.53 -33.09
C LYS A 1041 32.41 3.08 -32.09
N SER A 1042 32.17 2.39 -30.97
CA SER A 1042 31.18 2.77 -29.95
C SER A 1042 29.74 2.92 -30.47
N LEU A 1043 29.38 2.19 -31.54
CA LEU A 1043 28.07 2.22 -32.20
C LEU A 1043 27.03 1.28 -31.59
N ILE A 1044 27.45 0.40 -30.67
CA ILE A 1044 26.57 -0.49 -29.91
C ILE A 1044 26.96 -0.48 -28.43
N PHE A 1045 25.96 -0.63 -27.55
CA PHE A 1045 26.14 -0.76 -26.11
C PHE A 1045 25.68 -2.13 -25.62
N PRO A 1046 26.60 -3.05 -25.34
CA PRO A 1046 26.24 -4.39 -24.91
C PRO A 1046 25.87 -4.42 -23.43
N TYR A 1047 24.88 -5.26 -23.09
CA TYR A 1047 24.37 -5.46 -21.75
C TYR A 1047 24.00 -6.93 -21.50
N ILE A 1048 23.99 -7.32 -20.23
CA ILE A 1048 23.68 -8.69 -19.80
C ILE A 1048 22.21 -8.82 -19.40
N GLU A 1049 21.57 -9.93 -19.77
CA GLU A 1049 20.32 -10.38 -19.15
C GLU A 1049 20.63 -11.48 -18.14
N LEU A 1050 19.99 -11.40 -16.97
CA LEU A 1050 20.28 -12.24 -15.81
C LEU A 1050 19.24 -13.36 -15.65
N LYS A 1051 19.70 -14.53 -15.20
CA LYS A 1051 18.86 -15.66 -14.75
C LYS A 1051 19.31 -16.12 -13.36
N ASN A 1052 18.54 -17.03 -12.76
CA ASN A 1052 18.88 -17.70 -11.49
C ASN A 1052 19.05 -16.78 -10.26
N LEU A 1053 18.63 -15.52 -10.37
CA LEU A 1053 18.60 -14.55 -9.27
C LEU A 1053 17.17 -14.24 -8.79
N GLY A 1054 16.15 -14.92 -9.32
CA GLY A 1054 14.78 -14.84 -8.80
C GLY A 1054 14.02 -13.54 -9.10
N PHE A 1055 14.42 -12.78 -10.13
CA PHE A 1055 13.62 -11.65 -10.64
C PHE A 1055 12.32 -12.17 -11.26
N LYS A 1056 11.16 -11.77 -10.71
CA LYS A 1056 9.82 -12.24 -11.11
C LYS A 1056 8.92 -11.12 -11.64
N GLU A 1057 9.17 -9.87 -11.23
CA GLU A 1057 8.34 -8.72 -11.57
C GLU A 1057 9.14 -7.69 -12.40
N ILE A 1058 8.47 -7.09 -13.38
CA ILE A 1058 9.01 -5.94 -14.13
C ILE A 1058 8.04 -4.77 -13.97
N VAL A 1059 8.56 -3.66 -13.45
CA VAL A 1059 7.82 -2.40 -13.29
C VAL A 1059 8.43 -1.35 -14.20
N TYR A 1060 7.57 -0.67 -14.94
CA TYR A 1060 7.93 0.46 -15.76
C TYR A 1060 7.42 1.74 -15.12
N ILE A 1061 8.19 2.82 -15.16
CA ILE A 1061 7.77 4.12 -14.65
C ILE A 1061 8.09 5.18 -15.69
N PHE A 1062 7.12 6.01 -16.05
CA PHE A 1062 7.32 7.14 -16.94
C PHE A 1062 7.08 8.45 -16.21
N ILE A 1063 8.08 9.34 -16.26
CA ILE A 1063 8.02 10.69 -15.72
C ILE A 1063 8.33 11.66 -16.89
N PRO A 1064 7.31 12.36 -17.44
CA PRO A 1064 7.45 13.10 -18.69
C PRO A 1064 8.31 14.36 -18.59
N ASN A 1065 8.35 15.05 -17.45
CA ASN A 1065 9.07 16.31 -17.33
C ASN A 1065 9.80 16.38 -16.00
N THR A 1066 11.10 16.62 -16.05
CA THR A 1066 11.95 16.86 -14.88
C THR A 1066 12.87 18.06 -15.13
N ASN A 1067 13.78 18.36 -14.20
CA ASN A 1067 14.89 19.28 -14.45
C ASN A 1067 16.20 18.50 -14.22
N PRO A 1068 17.37 18.98 -14.69
CA PRO A 1068 18.60 18.18 -14.66
C PRO A 1068 18.98 17.72 -13.24
N LYS A 1069 18.81 18.60 -12.26
CA LYS A 1069 19.09 18.29 -10.84
C LYS A 1069 18.17 17.19 -10.29
N LYS A 1070 16.88 17.20 -10.63
CA LYS A 1070 15.91 16.17 -10.23
C LYS A 1070 16.17 14.85 -10.96
N LEU A 1071 16.58 14.91 -12.23
CA LEU A 1071 16.96 13.74 -13.02
C LEU A 1071 18.14 13.00 -12.36
N ASP A 1072 19.19 13.74 -11.96
CA ASP A 1072 20.34 13.17 -11.23
C ASP A 1072 19.92 12.53 -9.91
N SER A 1073 19.04 13.22 -9.13
CA SER A 1073 18.47 12.65 -7.91
C SER A 1073 17.69 11.37 -8.18
N LEU A 1074 16.87 11.31 -9.23
CA LEU A 1074 16.12 10.10 -9.60
C LEU A 1074 17.05 8.95 -9.97
N ILE A 1075 18.07 9.19 -10.81
CA ILE A 1075 19.08 8.19 -11.18
C ILE A 1075 19.76 7.62 -9.93
N ASN A 1076 20.13 8.50 -9.00
CA ASN A 1076 20.76 8.09 -7.74
C ASN A 1076 19.80 7.34 -6.81
N ILE A 1077 18.55 7.78 -6.68
CA ILE A 1077 17.52 7.11 -5.88
C ILE A 1077 17.28 5.68 -6.39
N PHE A 1078 17.09 5.52 -7.70
CA PHE A 1078 16.83 4.22 -8.31
C PHE A 1078 18.07 3.31 -8.39
N SER A 1079 19.28 3.84 -8.11
CA SER A 1079 20.47 3.01 -7.86
C SER A 1079 20.35 2.12 -6.62
N PHE A 1080 19.35 2.35 -5.76
CA PHE A 1080 18.99 1.44 -4.69
C PHE A 1080 18.72 0.03 -5.20
N PHE A 1081 18.07 -0.12 -6.36
CA PHE A 1081 17.72 -1.42 -6.93
C PHE A 1081 18.91 -2.10 -7.60
N ASN A 1082 18.84 -3.42 -7.67
CA ASN A 1082 19.97 -4.24 -8.10
C ASN A 1082 20.12 -4.33 -9.61
N TYR A 1083 19.00 -4.34 -10.34
CA TYR A 1083 18.98 -4.45 -11.80
C TYR A 1083 17.93 -3.51 -12.39
N CYS A 1084 18.39 -2.46 -13.07
CA CYS A 1084 17.54 -1.38 -13.57
C CYS A 1084 18.11 -0.79 -14.88
N PHE A 1085 17.21 -0.40 -15.79
CA PHE A 1085 17.53 0.51 -16.89
C PHE A 1085 16.77 1.81 -16.71
N LEU A 1086 17.49 2.93 -16.79
CA LEU A 1086 16.89 4.26 -16.86
C LEU A 1086 17.19 4.86 -18.23
N TYR A 1087 16.16 5.44 -18.85
CA TYR A 1087 16.25 6.05 -20.15
C TYR A 1087 15.89 7.52 -20.02
N GLU A 1088 16.82 8.41 -20.37
CA GLU A 1088 16.50 9.82 -20.60
C GLU A 1088 15.74 9.91 -21.92
N VAL A 1089 14.63 10.65 -21.91
CA VAL A 1089 13.67 10.65 -23.00
C VAL A 1089 13.15 12.06 -23.33
N GLU A 1090 12.85 12.26 -24.61
CA GLU A 1090 12.24 13.46 -25.16
C GLU A 1090 11.07 13.09 -26.08
N GLY A 1091 10.13 13.99 -26.33
CA GLY A 1091 9.02 13.73 -27.24
C GLY A 1091 7.74 14.40 -26.77
N ASP A 1092 6.61 13.70 -26.88
CA ASP A 1092 5.29 14.25 -26.62
C ASP A 1092 4.42 13.32 -25.78
N TYR A 1093 3.51 13.90 -25.00
CA TYR A 1093 2.47 13.16 -24.30
C TYR A 1093 1.15 13.93 -24.28
N TYR A 1094 0.06 13.18 -24.18
CA TYR A 1094 -1.29 13.68 -24.15
C TYR A 1094 -2.08 12.94 -23.08
N LEU A 1095 -2.89 13.69 -22.33
CA LEU A 1095 -3.91 13.16 -21.44
C LEU A 1095 -5.23 13.80 -21.88
N ASP A 1096 -6.29 13.00 -21.94
CA ASP A 1096 -7.63 13.53 -22.19
C ASP A 1096 -7.94 14.62 -21.16
N GLY A 1097 -8.58 15.69 -21.61
CA GLY A 1097 -8.72 16.94 -20.86
C GLY A 1097 -7.51 17.88 -20.92
N MET A 1098 -6.53 17.64 -21.81
CA MET A 1098 -5.57 18.68 -22.23
C MET A 1098 -6.04 19.30 -23.55
N PHE A 1099 -5.99 20.64 -23.66
CA PHE A 1099 -6.27 21.34 -24.94
C PHE A 1099 -5.27 20.91 -26.03
N ASP A 1100 -3.99 20.91 -25.66
CA ASP A 1100 -2.87 20.61 -26.54
C ASP A 1100 -2.00 19.48 -26.00
N ILE A 1101 -1.31 18.84 -26.94
CA ILE A 1101 -0.25 17.87 -26.68
C ILE A 1101 0.89 18.60 -26.00
N LYS A 1102 1.50 17.97 -25.00
CA LYS A 1102 2.59 18.57 -24.22
C LYS A 1102 3.91 17.90 -24.55
N ASN A 1103 4.94 18.72 -24.70
CA ASN A 1103 6.29 18.21 -24.90
C ASN A 1103 6.83 17.61 -23.59
N CYS A 1104 7.45 16.45 -23.72
CA CYS A 1104 8.33 15.77 -22.78
C CYS A 1104 9.74 16.35 -22.97
N ARG A 1105 10.24 17.10 -21.98
CA ARG A 1105 11.59 17.66 -21.94
C ARG A 1105 12.31 17.09 -20.73
N GLN A 1106 13.48 16.48 -20.95
CA GLN A 1106 14.27 15.85 -19.89
C GLN A 1106 13.43 14.85 -19.07
N GLY A 1107 12.64 14.03 -19.76
CA GLY A 1107 11.84 12.99 -19.13
C GLY A 1107 12.71 11.79 -18.75
N ILE A 1108 12.16 10.90 -17.93
CA ILE A 1108 12.81 9.62 -17.62
C ILE A 1108 11.81 8.47 -17.75
N PHE A 1109 12.22 7.41 -18.43
CA PHE A 1109 11.52 6.12 -18.48
C PHE A 1109 12.37 5.08 -17.74
N ILE A 1110 11.80 4.42 -16.74
CA ILE A 1110 12.50 3.50 -15.83
C ILE A 1110 11.96 2.10 -16.06
N LYS A 1111 12.84 1.11 -16.16
CA LYS A 1111 12.52 -0.31 -16.21
C LYS A 1111 13.22 -1.04 -15.07
N LEU A 1112 12.44 -1.46 -14.08
CA LEU A 1112 12.90 -2.10 -12.85
C LEU A 1112 12.64 -3.61 -12.90
N PHE A 1113 13.64 -4.39 -12.52
CA PHE A 1113 13.52 -5.83 -12.33
C PHE A 1113 13.55 -6.14 -10.84
N LEU A 1114 12.48 -6.76 -10.33
CA LEU A 1114 12.30 -6.98 -8.91
C LEU A 1114 12.16 -8.47 -8.57
N PRO A 1115 12.79 -8.93 -7.48
CA PRO A 1115 12.56 -10.27 -6.95
C PRO A 1115 11.18 -10.38 -6.29
N ASP A 1116 10.89 -11.51 -5.65
CA ASP A 1116 9.68 -11.63 -4.82
C ASP A 1116 9.71 -10.59 -3.68
N CYS A 1117 8.83 -9.59 -3.77
CA CYS A 1117 8.69 -8.52 -2.77
C CYS A 1117 7.24 -8.03 -2.66
N ALA A 1118 6.95 -7.26 -1.61
CA ALA A 1118 5.66 -6.61 -1.40
C ALA A 1118 5.52 -5.38 -2.32
N ILE A 1119 5.28 -5.61 -3.62
CA ILE A 1119 5.33 -4.54 -4.65
C ILE A 1119 4.41 -3.34 -4.35
N HIS A 1120 3.27 -3.59 -3.70
CA HIS A 1120 2.32 -2.56 -3.29
C HIS A 1120 2.94 -1.52 -2.33
N GLU A 1121 3.89 -1.92 -1.49
CA GLU A 1121 4.61 -1.00 -0.59
C GLU A 1121 5.58 -0.12 -1.38
N PHE A 1122 6.24 -0.66 -2.40
CA PHE A 1122 7.09 0.11 -3.30
C PHE A 1122 6.30 1.14 -4.12
N TYR A 1123 5.06 0.84 -4.54
CA TYR A 1123 4.21 1.83 -5.19
C TYR A 1123 3.85 3.00 -4.27
N ASN A 1124 3.60 2.73 -2.99
CA ASN A 1124 3.41 3.79 -1.98
C ASN A 1124 4.70 4.60 -1.77
N ALA A 1125 5.86 3.94 -1.72
CA ALA A 1125 7.15 4.60 -1.61
C ALA A 1125 7.47 5.49 -2.82
N PHE A 1126 7.20 5.03 -4.06
CA PHE A 1126 7.37 5.85 -5.26
C PHE A 1126 6.47 7.09 -5.21
N TYR A 1127 5.22 6.92 -4.80
CA TYR A 1127 4.29 8.03 -4.61
C TYR A 1127 4.83 9.06 -3.61
N GLU A 1128 5.38 8.63 -2.47
CA GLU A 1128 5.98 9.51 -1.47
C GLU A 1128 7.20 10.27 -2.03
N ILE A 1129 8.12 9.56 -2.67
CA ILE A 1129 9.35 10.14 -3.24
C ILE A 1129 9.04 11.14 -4.36
N PHE A 1130 8.11 10.80 -5.25
CA PHE A 1130 7.68 11.72 -6.32
C PHE A 1130 7.00 12.95 -5.76
N THR A 1131 6.23 12.81 -4.68
CA THR A 1131 5.68 13.95 -3.94
C THR A 1131 6.80 14.82 -3.38
N LEU A 1132 7.78 14.24 -2.68
CA LEU A 1132 8.93 14.98 -2.12
C LEU A 1132 9.71 15.77 -3.19
N LEU A 1133 9.89 15.19 -4.38
CA LEU A 1133 10.55 15.80 -5.53
C LEU A 1133 9.66 16.80 -6.31
N GLY A 1134 8.39 16.97 -5.94
CA GLY A 1134 7.43 17.83 -6.65
C GLY A 1134 7.12 17.34 -8.07
N ILE A 1135 7.10 16.02 -8.29
CA ILE A 1135 6.78 15.38 -9.56
C ILE A 1135 5.28 15.13 -9.62
N ASN A 1136 4.60 15.91 -10.47
CA ASN A 1136 3.14 15.87 -10.55
C ASN A 1136 2.62 14.81 -11.54
N ASN A 1137 3.29 14.64 -12.67
CA ASN A 1137 2.87 13.69 -13.70
C ASN A 1137 3.76 12.46 -13.64
N TYR A 1138 3.17 11.28 -13.49
CA TYR A 1138 3.84 10.01 -13.73
C TYR A 1138 2.83 8.88 -13.98
N ALA A 1139 3.28 7.89 -14.73
CA ALA A 1139 2.57 6.64 -14.95
C ALA A 1139 3.45 5.48 -14.50
N ILE A 1140 2.83 4.45 -13.93
CA ILE A 1140 3.48 3.19 -13.55
C ILE A 1140 2.82 2.12 -14.41
N PHE A 1141 3.61 1.21 -14.98
CA PHE A 1141 3.09 0.10 -15.77
C PHE A 1141 3.65 -1.22 -15.22
N HIS A 1142 2.84 -2.26 -15.22
CA HIS A 1142 3.24 -3.59 -14.80
C HIS A 1142 2.57 -4.66 -15.68
N ASP A 1143 3.05 -5.90 -15.58
CA ASP A 1143 2.52 -7.06 -16.32
C ASP A 1143 2.40 -6.86 -17.83
N LEU A 1144 3.36 -6.16 -18.42
CA LEU A 1144 3.45 -5.99 -19.85
C LEU A 1144 3.90 -7.32 -20.50
N ILE A 1145 2.94 -8.10 -21.01
CA ILE A 1145 3.13 -9.37 -21.72
C ILE A 1145 3.33 -9.15 -23.23
N ASP A 1146 3.81 -10.17 -23.94
CA ASP A 1146 4.08 -10.13 -25.38
C ASP A 1146 2.79 -9.90 -26.21
N GLY A 1147 2.84 -8.93 -27.11
CA GLY A 1147 1.75 -8.53 -28.01
C GLY A 1147 1.56 -9.42 -29.24
N LYS A 1148 2.20 -10.59 -29.35
CA LYS A 1148 2.02 -11.54 -30.48
C LYS A 1148 0.57 -11.80 -30.88
N ALA A 1149 -0.35 -11.96 -29.94
CA ALA A 1149 -1.76 -12.19 -30.27
C ALA A 1149 -2.41 -10.98 -31.00
N LEU A 1150 -1.96 -9.77 -30.67
CA LEU A 1150 -2.39 -8.54 -31.31
C LEU A 1150 -1.79 -8.41 -32.72
N LEU A 1151 -0.51 -8.76 -32.89
CA LEU A 1151 0.12 -8.89 -34.20
C LEU A 1151 -0.64 -9.88 -35.08
N LYS A 1152 -1.00 -11.05 -34.53
CA LYS A 1152 -1.75 -12.09 -35.24
C LYS A 1152 -3.12 -11.56 -35.72
N LYS A 1153 -3.78 -10.73 -34.91
CA LYS A 1153 -5.04 -10.09 -35.28
C LYS A 1153 -4.85 -9.05 -36.41
N ALA A 1154 -3.74 -8.32 -36.41
CA ALA A 1154 -3.47 -7.28 -37.40
C ALA A 1154 -2.98 -7.82 -38.76
N TYR A 1155 -2.13 -8.85 -38.74
CA TYR A 1155 -1.43 -9.37 -39.91
C TYR A 1155 -1.82 -10.80 -40.32
N GLY A 1156 -2.58 -11.53 -39.50
CA GLY A 1156 -2.89 -12.93 -39.76
C GLY A 1156 -1.74 -13.83 -39.31
N ASP A 1157 -1.10 -14.52 -40.24
CA ASP A 1157 0.05 -15.37 -39.94
C ASP A 1157 1.28 -14.54 -39.51
N LEU A 1158 2.10 -15.09 -38.60
CA LEU A 1158 3.26 -14.42 -38.01
C LEU A 1158 4.60 -14.96 -38.53
N ASP A 1159 4.60 -15.86 -39.51
CA ASP A 1159 5.83 -16.43 -40.06
C ASP A 1159 6.77 -15.37 -40.67
N PHE A 1160 6.22 -14.26 -41.16
CA PHE A 1160 7.00 -13.12 -41.65
C PHE A 1160 7.94 -12.54 -40.57
N LEU A 1161 7.63 -12.68 -39.27
CA LEU A 1161 8.48 -12.20 -38.17
C LEU A 1161 9.84 -12.93 -38.11
N ASN A 1162 10.01 -14.06 -38.80
CA ASN A 1162 11.29 -14.76 -38.88
C ASN A 1162 12.29 -14.07 -39.83
N GLN A 1163 11.79 -13.37 -40.84
CA GLN A 1163 12.60 -12.61 -41.82
C GLN A 1163 12.48 -11.09 -41.63
N TYR A 1164 11.56 -10.64 -40.77
CA TYR A 1164 11.31 -9.24 -40.49
C TYR A 1164 12.54 -8.54 -39.88
N ASN A 1165 13.08 -7.57 -40.62
CA ASN A 1165 14.10 -6.65 -40.14
C ASN A 1165 13.58 -5.20 -40.19
N PRO A 1166 13.39 -4.52 -39.05
CA PRO A 1166 12.89 -3.15 -39.02
C PRO A 1166 13.85 -2.14 -39.66
N LEU A 1167 15.15 -2.46 -39.81
CA LEU A 1167 16.14 -1.60 -40.46
C LEU A 1167 15.92 -1.47 -41.97
N THR A 1168 15.30 -2.46 -42.62
CA THR A 1168 15.12 -2.50 -44.08
C THR A 1168 13.78 -1.92 -44.53
N ASN A 1169 12.92 -1.50 -43.60
CA ASN A 1169 11.56 -1.07 -43.90
C ASN A 1169 11.41 0.46 -44.03
N LEU A 1170 12.53 1.16 -44.18
CA LEU A 1170 12.62 2.59 -44.43
C LEU A 1170 13.37 2.81 -45.75
N GLN A 1171 13.05 3.88 -46.48
CA GLN A 1171 13.70 4.19 -47.76
C GLN A 1171 14.84 5.18 -47.53
N TRP A 1172 16.02 4.89 -48.07
CA TRP A 1172 17.14 5.84 -48.05
C TRP A 1172 16.97 6.86 -49.19
N SER A 1173 17.06 8.15 -48.87
CA SER A 1173 17.18 9.22 -49.86
C SER A 1173 18.66 9.53 -50.08
N GLU A 1174 19.14 9.25 -51.28
CA GLU A 1174 20.50 9.58 -51.69
C GLU A 1174 20.73 11.09 -51.80
N THR A 1175 19.69 11.85 -52.16
CA THR A 1175 19.77 13.32 -52.28
C THR A 1175 19.99 13.98 -50.93
N ASP A 1176 19.25 13.54 -49.92
CA ASP A 1176 19.22 14.18 -48.60
C ASP A 1176 20.10 13.44 -47.57
N LYS A 1177 20.71 12.31 -47.98
CA LYS A 1177 21.47 11.38 -47.14
C LYS A 1177 20.77 11.10 -45.81
N LYS A 1178 19.48 10.77 -45.90
CA LYS A 1178 18.61 10.50 -44.74
C LYS A 1178 17.59 9.42 -45.05
N TRP A 1179 17.15 8.72 -44.00
CA TRP A 1179 16.03 7.79 -44.09
C TRP A 1179 14.69 8.53 -44.18
N ILE A 1180 13.79 8.01 -45.00
CA ILE A 1180 12.43 8.50 -45.21
C ILE A 1180 11.48 7.32 -44.95
N ASN A 1181 10.31 7.62 -44.39
CA ASN A 1181 9.26 6.63 -44.25
C ASN A 1181 8.68 6.31 -45.64
N ILE A 1182 8.56 5.03 -45.98
CA ILE A 1182 7.77 4.59 -47.12
C ILE A 1182 6.30 4.94 -46.82
N LYS A 1183 5.53 5.40 -47.82
CA LYS A 1183 4.09 5.63 -47.66
C LYS A 1183 3.47 4.38 -47.00
N LEU A 1184 2.66 4.61 -45.97
CA LEU A 1184 1.94 3.57 -45.23
C LEU A 1184 1.16 2.69 -46.22
N LEU A 1185 1.70 1.48 -46.50
CA LEU A 1185 1.10 0.40 -47.30
C LEU A 1185 0.72 0.82 -48.74
N ASP A 1186 1.53 0.42 -49.73
CA ASP A 1186 1.04 0.37 -51.12
C ASP A 1186 -0.06 -0.69 -51.24
N GLU A 1187 -0.96 -0.52 -52.22
CA GLU A 1187 -2.10 -1.41 -52.51
C GLU A 1187 -1.72 -2.89 -52.67
N LYS A 1188 -0.45 -3.19 -52.92
CA LYS A 1188 0.10 -4.56 -53.00
C LYS A 1188 0.24 -5.28 -51.66
N PHE A 1189 0.09 -4.59 -50.52
CA PHE A 1189 0.10 -5.19 -49.18
C PHE A 1189 -1.31 -5.36 -48.58
N ASN A 1190 -2.37 -5.04 -49.34
CA ASN A 1190 -3.77 -5.12 -48.90
C ASN A 1190 -4.29 -6.55 -48.83
#